data_AF-A0A0D6KNW1-F1
#
_entry.id   AF-A0A0D6KNW1-F1
#
_cell.length_a   1.000
_cell.length_b   1.000
_cell.length_c   1.000
_cell.angle_alpha   90.00
_cell.angle_beta   90.00
_cell.angle_gamma   90.00
#
_symmetry.space_group_name_H-M   'P 1'
#
loop_
_entity.id
_entity.type
_entity.pdbx_description
1 polymer ?
#
loop_
_entity_poly.entity_id
_entity_poly.type
_entity_poly.pdbx_seq_one_letter_code
_entity_poly.pdbx_strand_id
1 'polypeptide(L)'
;MQNLSDWALSDWVIVGSAALFVGVTASFAGGAGGASGALLGSSTGVVLGAAISSKRQGDRDTEIKLLRQQVDQKSSLEKIKAEITNLTPRVTELRRIHTELATVEGQFVQKQTELQQVELRLTTLNQQKLELERRVVAINHHKPDLSNLEILQKQIEQFRFDKSSLEGQINALHSQVESLEEQKRSLINIETEFSTKQKQLELLNQQIAEHKTTSQELEKRAAELELLRATYDGIFSQKQSYEERINQLKPEIDRLKFERLEILHAIEESQGEYHKIEQLRQTLSELKFQILDKESYVRQLEREIQHLNGIKAGLEENNAKLQLERDQLNDEIKRLKGEIENIENSSRVALQALREKLWLRLAESKWAVVNAQQSEQIFLENFIQYINGQGLNFPERVIHAFHTSLKVQDISAVVILAGISGTGKSELPQKYANYIGAQLLTLAVQPRWDSPQDLQGFYNYVEKKFKPTDLMRGLYQYNHDSAMQDRMVIVLLDEMNLARVEYYFSDFLSKLEARRSHPTYLEIDVGSLPLQDNERRLKIPNEFLFVGTMNEDETTQTLSDKVLDRANVLTFGKPQNLKLRQQSNNHATSARPSGYLAYSDFRAWVKTPDPHSQIVEKVKSYLDRANQVMEKMGHPFAHRVYQAITQYVVNYPGVENTNSAAFKFAIADQFGQKLLPKLRGVMIDEFADELEQLRIIIEEIKDQPLIAAFKKARAGRYGQFQWQGLIYQDEVVQ
;
A
#
# COMPACT_ATOMS: atom_id res chain seq x y z
N MET A 1 -67.20 6.32 -26.81
CA MET A 1 -66.33 7.20 -27.61
C MET A 1 -64.92 6.62 -27.57
N GLN A 2 -64.42 6.21 -28.75
CA GLN A 2 -63.00 6.13 -29.23
C GLN A 2 -61.90 5.58 -28.30
N ASN A 3 -60.93 4.76 -28.69
CA ASN A 3 -60.58 4.01 -29.91
C ASN A 3 -59.36 3.12 -29.56
N LEU A 4 -59.33 1.89 -30.10
CA LEU A 4 -58.23 1.19 -30.80
C LEU A 4 -56.76 1.31 -30.27
N SER A 5 -56.13 0.19 -29.89
CA SER A 5 -55.11 -0.57 -30.67
C SER A 5 -53.67 -0.12 -30.31
N ASP A 6 -52.57 -0.86 -30.34
CA ASP A 6 -52.17 -2.14 -30.93
C ASP A 6 -50.65 -2.36 -30.57
N TRP A 7 -50.13 -3.60 -30.72
CA TRP A 7 -48.71 -3.98 -31.02
C TRP A 7 -47.57 -3.61 -30.02
N ALA A 8 -46.40 -4.28 -29.92
CA ALA A 8 -45.82 -5.51 -30.44
C ALA A 8 -44.46 -5.78 -29.74
N LEU A 9 -43.95 -6.99 -29.96
CA LEU A 9 -42.61 -7.54 -29.71
C LEU A 9 -41.42 -6.73 -30.29
N SER A 10 -40.20 -7.20 -29.94
CA SER A 10 -38.86 -6.99 -30.55
C SER A 10 -38.07 -5.80 -29.99
N ASP A 11 -36.75 -5.79 -29.76
CA ASP A 11 -35.62 -6.69 -30.06
C ASP A 11 -34.44 -6.17 -29.22
N TRP A 12 -33.48 -7.03 -28.82
CA TRP A 12 -32.03 -6.74 -28.93
C TRP A 12 -31.28 -8.08 -29.06
N VAL A 13 -30.51 -8.19 -30.15
CA VAL A 13 -29.75 -9.35 -30.66
C VAL A 13 -28.25 -9.01 -30.61
N ILE A 14 -27.39 -10.05 -30.71
CA ILE A 14 -25.98 -10.11 -31.20
C ILE A 14 -24.88 -9.95 -30.11
N VAL A 15 -23.75 -10.68 -30.03
CA VAL A 15 -23.11 -11.90 -30.60
C VAL A 15 -21.91 -12.22 -29.68
N GLY A 16 -21.46 -13.48 -29.57
CA GLY A 16 -20.14 -13.80 -29.01
C GLY A 16 -19.82 -15.29 -28.99
N SER A 17 -19.20 -15.77 -30.06
CA SER A 17 -18.70 -17.13 -30.29
C SER A 17 -17.53 -17.54 -29.39
N ALA A 18 -17.51 -18.79 -28.91
CA ALA A 18 -16.28 -19.56 -28.74
C ALA A 18 -16.60 -21.07 -28.75
N ALA A 19 -16.09 -21.76 -29.77
CA ALA A 19 -16.12 -23.21 -29.89
C ALA A 19 -14.94 -23.84 -29.15
N LEU A 20 -15.15 -25.00 -28.53
CA LEU A 20 -14.08 -25.96 -28.26
C LEU A 20 -14.63 -27.39 -28.40
N PHE A 21 -14.20 -28.04 -29.48
CA PHE A 21 -14.28 -29.47 -29.75
C PHE A 21 -13.47 -30.26 -28.71
N VAL A 22 -14.02 -31.33 -28.14
CA VAL A 22 -13.33 -32.63 -27.98
C VAL A 22 -14.40 -33.72 -27.99
N GLY A 23 -14.29 -34.66 -28.92
CA GLY A 23 -15.19 -35.79 -29.08
C GLY A 23 -14.71 -37.06 -28.37
N VAL A 24 -15.31 -38.17 -28.82
CA VAL A 24 -14.93 -39.59 -28.65
C VAL A 24 -15.69 -40.36 -27.54
N THR A 25 -16.81 -40.93 -28.00
CA THR A 25 -17.18 -42.36 -27.98
C THR A 25 -16.76 -43.25 -26.80
N ALA A 26 -17.78 -43.91 -26.23
CA ALA A 26 -17.66 -45.13 -25.47
C ALA A 26 -17.28 -46.34 -26.36
N SER A 27 -16.41 -47.23 -25.86
CA SER A 27 -16.75 -48.61 -25.48
C SER A 27 -15.62 -49.63 -25.68
N PHE A 28 -15.67 -50.65 -24.81
CA PHE A 28 -15.28 -52.06 -24.97
C PHE A 28 -13.86 -52.57 -24.60
N ALA A 29 -13.90 -53.48 -23.61
CA ALA A 29 -13.37 -54.85 -23.56
C ALA A 29 -11.90 -55.12 -23.20
N GLY A 30 -11.73 -55.98 -22.18
CA GLY A 30 -10.97 -57.23 -22.36
C GLY A 30 -10.00 -57.66 -21.26
N GLY A 31 -10.41 -58.64 -20.44
CA GLY A 31 -9.58 -59.71 -19.83
C GLY A 31 -8.66 -59.32 -18.65
N ALA A 32 -8.36 -60.16 -17.65
CA ALA A 32 -8.68 -61.57 -17.39
C ALA A 32 -8.23 -61.93 -15.94
N GLY A 33 -8.91 -62.93 -15.34
CA GLY A 33 -8.42 -63.77 -14.22
C GLY A 33 -8.55 -63.16 -12.82
N GLY A 34 -9.08 -63.83 -11.79
CA GLY A 34 -9.54 -65.21 -11.62
C GLY A 34 -9.56 -65.54 -10.11
N ALA A 35 -10.54 -66.35 -9.67
CA ALA A 35 -10.65 -67.04 -8.36
C ALA A 35 -10.73 -66.13 -7.12
N SER A 36 -11.44 -66.40 -6.02
CA SER A 36 -12.19 -67.51 -5.43
C SER A 36 -12.86 -66.86 -4.19
N GLY A 37 -14.14 -67.05 -3.90
CA GLY A 37 -14.66 -68.21 -3.20
C GLY A 37 -14.97 -67.88 -1.73
N ALA A 38 -16.27 -67.89 -1.40
CA ALA A 38 -16.89 -68.33 -0.12
C ALA A 38 -16.51 -67.59 1.21
N LEU A 39 -17.27 -67.57 2.30
CA LEU A 39 -18.64 -67.91 2.71
C LEU A 39 -18.80 -67.35 4.16
N LEU A 40 -20.00 -66.87 4.49
CA LEU A 40 -20.70 -66.88 5.78
C LEU A 40 -19.94 -67.02 7.13
N GLY A 41 -20.21 -66.08 8.05
CA GLY A 41 -21.12 -66.37 9.16
C GLY A 41 -20.56 -66.50 10.59
N SER A 42 -21.17 -65.72 11.50
CA SER A 42 -21.41 -66.00 12.95
C SER A 42 -20.18 -66.07 13.88
N SER A 43 -20.22 -65.80 15.19
CA SER A 43 -21.09 -65.14 16.18
C SER A 43 -20.32 -65.23 17.51
N THR A 44 -20.64 -64.38 18.50
CA THR A 44 -20.28 -64.50 19.96
C THR A 44 -18.79 -64.38 20.34
N GLY A 45 -18.33 -63.71 21.40
CA GLY A 45 -18.93 -62.97 22.51
C GLY A 45 -18.00 -63.07 23.75
N VAL A 46 -17.70 -61.92 24.38
CA VAL A 46 -17.31 -61.70 25.82
C VAL A 46 -15.89 -62.22 26.24
N VAL A 47 -14.99 -61.50 26.93
CA VAL A 47 -15.00 -60.96 28.31
C VAL A 47 -13.81 -60.01 28.59
N LEU A 48 -14.14 -58.92 29.31
CA LEU A 48 -13.44 -57.99 30.23
C LEU A 48 -11.91 -58.00 30.53
N GLY A 49 -11.40 -56.77 30.75
CA GLY A 49 -10.39 -56.41 31.76
C GLY A 49 -9.40 -55.31 31.32
N ALA A 50 -9.67 -54.01 31.54
CA ALA A 50 -9.12 -53.13 32.61
C ALA A 50 -7.58 -52.86 32.54
N ALA A 51 -6.99 -51.66 32.63
CA ALA A 51 -7.43 -50.26 32.77
C ALA A 51 -6.23 -49.28 32.56
N ILE A 52 -6.52 -47.96 32.39
CA ILE A 52 -5.68 -46.74 32.57
C ILE A 52 -4.78 -46.35 31.35
N SER A 53 -4.77 -45.14 30.76
CA SER A 53 -5.47 -43.85 30.96
C SER A 53 -5.48 -43.04 29.64
N SER A 54 -6.68 -42.68 29.15
CA SER A 54 -7.29 -41.34 29.06
C SER A 54 -6.86 -40.39 27.93
N LYS A 55 -7.89 -40.01 27.14
CA LYS A 55 -8.03 -38.79 26.32
C LYS A 55 -7.65 -38.88 24.83
N ARG A 56 -8.13 -39.90 24.11
CA ARG A 56 -8.14 -39.88 22.62
C ARG A 56 -9.20 -40.73 21.91
N GLN A 57 -10.28 -41.12 22.59
CA GLN A 57 -11.29 -42.04 22.03
C GLN A 57 -12.72 -41.48 21.97
N GLY A 58 -12.97 -40.27 22.46
CA GLY A 58 -14.29 -39.62 22.38
C GLY A 58 -14.62 -39.06 21.00
N ASP A 59 -13.61 -38.64 20.22
CA ASP A 59 -13.86 -37.92 18.96
C ASP A 59 -13.99 -38.84 17.73
N ARG A 60 -13.45 -40.07 17.77
CA ARG A 60 -13.55 -41.00 16.63
C ARG A 60 -14.92 -41.69 16.53
N ASP A 61 -15.57 -41.96 17.66
CA ASP A 61 -16.89 -42.61 17.67
C ASP A 61 -18.04 -41.63 17.40
N THR A 62 -17.84 -40.33 17.63
CA THR A 62 -18.78 -39.27 17.25
C THR A 62 -18.70 -38.96 15.76
N GLU A 63 -17.50 -38.95 15.19
CA GLU A 63 -17.25 -38.67 13.77
C GLU A 63 -17.76 -39.80 12.85
N ILE A 64 -17.62 -41.06 13.25
CA ILE A 64 -18.18 -42.22 12.52
C ILE A 64 -19.71 -42.27 12.61
N LYS A 65 -20.31 -41.82 13.72
CA LYS A 65 -21.78 -41.68 13.83
C LYS A 65 -22.32 -40.57 12.94
N LEU A 66 -21.62 -39.44 12.84
CA LEU A 66 -22.01 -38.30 12.01
C LEU A 66 -21.92 -38.63 10.51
N LEU A 67 -20.87 -39.34 10.08
CA LEU A 67 -20.69 -39.79 8.69
C LEU A 67 -21.74 -40.83 8.27
N ARG A 68 -22.15 -41.74 9.16
CA ARG A 68 -23.27 -42.66 8.89
C ARG A 68 -24.61 -41.92 8.74
N GLN A 69 -24.83 -40.88 9.55
CA GLN A 69 -26.02 -40.05 9.46
C GLN A 69 -26.09 -39.24 8.16
N GLN A 70 -24.94 -38.82 7.61
CA GLN A 70 -24.84 -38.13 6.31
C GLN A 70 -25.08 -39.05 5.10
N VAL A 71 -24.67 -40.32 5.17
CA VAL A 71 -24.95 -41.31 4.11
C VAL A 71 -26.44 -41.66 4.07
N ASP A 72 -27.09 -41.78 5.24
CA ASP A 72 -28.55 -42.01 5.31
C ASP A 72 -29.34 -40.83 4.73
N GLN A 73 -28.90 -39.58 4.94
CA GLN A 73 -29.54 -38.38 4.36
C GLN A 73 -29.36 -38.24 2.84
N LYS A 74 -28.24 -38.71 2.27
CA LYS A 74 -28.08 -38.78 0.80
C LYS A 74 -29.01 -39.83 0.18
N SER A 75 -29.18 -40.97 0.84
CA SER A 75 -30.06 -42.05 0.36
C SER A 75 -31.55 -41.67 0.37
N SER A 76 -31.99 -40.82 1.30
CA SER A 76 -33.37 -40.31 1.35
C SER A 76 -33.64 -39.27 0.27
N LEU A 77 -32.66 -38.43 -0.07
CA LEU A 77 -32.75 -37.45 -1.16
C LEU A 77 -32.87 -38.11 -2.55
N GLU A 78 -32.20 -39.23 -2.78
CA GLU A 78 -32.35 -40.00 -4.03
C GLU A 78 -33.73 -40.67 -4.13
N LYS A 79 -34.28 -41.19 -3.02
CA LYS A 79 -35.64 -41.74 -2.99
C LYS A 79 -36.70 -40.69 -3.30
N ILE A 80 -36.58 -39.49 -2.72
CA ILE A 80 -37.50 -38.37 -2.98
C ILE A 80 -37.40 -37.89 -4.43
N LYS A 81 -36.20 -37.84 -5.02
CA LYS A 81 -36.02 -37.52 -6.45
C LYS A 81 -36.67 -38.56 -7.37
N ALA A 82 -36.62 -39.84 -7.01
CA ALA A 82 -37.27 -40.92 -7.76
C ALA A 82 -38.81 -40.90 -7.62
N GLU A 83 -39.35 -40.43 -6.50
CA GLU A 83 -40.80 -40.22 -6.34
C GLU A 83 -41.31 -39.03 -7.17
N ILE A 84 -40.53 -37.95 -7.27
CA ILE A 84 -40.89 -36.77 -8.08
C ILE A 84 -40.98 -37.13 -9.57
N THR A 85 -40.05 -37.93 -10.11
CA THR A 85 -40.11 -38.35 -11.53
C THR A 85 -41.32 -39.23 -11.85
N ASN A 86 -41.83 -39.98 -10.86
CA ASN A 86 -43.03 -40.81 -11.00
C ASN A 86 -44.34 -40.00 -10.89
N LEU A 87 -44.31 -38.83 -10.22
CA LEU A 87 -45.48 -37.96 -10.01
C LEU A 87 -45.72 -36.98 -11.18
N THR A 88 -44.69 -36.61 -11.93
CA THR A 88 -44.79 -35.70 -13.09
C THR A 88 -45.81 -36.13 -14.16
N PRO A 89 -45.84 -37.41 -14.63
CA PRO A 89 -46.84 -37.84 -15.61
C PRO A 89 -48.27 -37.85 -15.05
N ARG A 90 -48.43 -38.09 -13.74
CA ARG A 90 -49.73 -38.08 -13.05
C ARG A 90 -50.33 -36.67 -13.00
N VAL A 91 -49.49 -35.65 -12.80
CA VAL A 91 -49.91 -34.23 -12.78
C VAL A 91 -50.31 -33.76 -14.19
N THR A 92 -49.65 -34.23 -15.24
CA THR A 92 -50.04 -33.90 -16.63
C THR A 92 -51.37 -34.54 -17.04
N GLU A 93 -51.65 -35.76 -16.57
CA GLU A 93 -52.91 -36.45 -16.83
C GLU A 93 -54.08 -35.78 -16.09
N LEU A 94 -53.87 -35.34 -14.84
CA LEU A 94 -54.85 -34.57 -14.07
C LEU A 94 -55.16 -33.20 -14.70
N ARG A 95 -54.19 -32.52 -15.32
CA ARG A 95 -54.45 -31.28 -16.08
C ARG A 95 -55.33 -31.52 -17.30
N ARG A 96 -55.20 -32.67 -17.96
CA ARG A 96 -56.06 -33.06 -19.09
C ARG A 96 -57.50 -33.30 -18.65
N ILE A 97 -57.68 -33.98 -17.51
CA ILE A 97 -59.00 -34.22 -16.91
C ILE A 97 -59.65 -32.89 -16.48
N HIS A 98 -58.87 -31.92 -15.97
CA HIS A 98 -59.36 -30.60 -15.64
C HIS A 98 -59.88 -29.82 -16.86
N THR A 99 -59.23 -29.95 -18.03
CA THR A 99 -59.73 -29.33 -19.28
C THR A 99 -60.99 -30.00 -19.82
N GLU A 100 -61.14 -31.32 -19.63
CA GLU A 100 -62.37 -32.04 -19.99
C GLU A 100 -63.52 -31.64 -19.05
N LEU A 101 -63.25 -31.38 -17.76
CA LEU A 101 -64.22 -30.90 -16.77
C LEU A 101 -64.89 -29.57 -17.14
N ALA A 102 -64.13 -28.60 -17.67
CA ALA A 102 -64.68 -27.31 -18.11
C ALA A 102 -65.73 -27.48 -19.23
N THR A 103 -65.59 -28.51 -20.07
CA THR A 103 -66.57 -28.80 -21.13
C THR A 103 -67.85 -29.44 -20.59
N VAL A 104 -67.73 -30.28 -19.55
CA VAL A 104 -68.87 -30.93 -18.89
C VAL A 104 -69.65 -29.94 -18.02
N GLU A 105 -68.98 -29.00 -17.35
CA GLU A 105 -69.66 -27.90 -16.63
C GLU A 105 -70.49 -27.02 -17.57
N GLY A 106 -69.99 -26.74 -18.78
CA GLY A 106 -70.75 -26.04 -19.82
C GLY A 106 -72.03 -26.78 -20.24
N GLN A 107 -71.96 -28.11 -20.38
CA GLN A 107 -73.12 -28.96 -20.71
C GLN A 107 -74.14 -29.05 -19.56
N PHE A 108 -73.67 -29.08 -18.30
CA PHE A 108 -74.53 -29.10 -17.12
C PHE A 108 -75.36 -27.82 -16.99
N VAL A 109 -74.74 -26.65 -17.16
CA VAL A 109 -75.44 -25.36 -17.14
C VAL A 109 -76.48 -25.28 -18.27
N GLN A 110 -76.17 -25.85 -19.44
CA GLN A 110 -77.09 -25.91 -20.57
C GLN A 110 -78.30 -26.83 -20.29
N LYS A 111 -78.07 -28.00 -19.67
CA LYS A 111 -79.16 -28.89 -19.24
C LYS A 111 -80.01 -28.32 -18.11
N GLN A 112 -79.42 -27.55 -17.20
CA GLN A 112 -80.14 -26.90 -16.10
C GLN A 112 -81.08 -25.79 -16.60
N THR A 113 -80.68 -25.06 -17.64
CA THR A 113 -81.54 -24.05 -18.29
C THR A 113 -82.68 -24.69 -19.10
N GLU A 114 -82.44 -25.83 -19.76
CA GLU A 114 -83.50 -26.63 -20.39
C GLU A 114 -84.54 -27.12 -19.34
N LEU A 115 -84.09 -27.58 -18.18
CA LEU A 115 -84.97 -28.07 -17.11
C LEU A 115 -85.86 -26.95 -16.54
N GLN A 116 -85.30 -25.75 -16.33
CA GLN A 116 -86.08 -24.58 -15.91
C GLN A 116 -87.13 -24.15 -16.95
N GLN A 117 -86.83 -24.25 -18.25
CA GLN A 117 -87.79 -23.96 -19.31
C GLN A 117 -88.95 -24.96 -19.35
N VAL A 118 -88.68 -26.23 -19.04
CA VAL A 118 -89.71 -27.27 -18.94
C VAL A 118 -90.59 -27.07 -17.71
N GLU A 119 -90.03 -26.68 -16.56
CA GLU A 119 -90.81 -26.33 -15.36
C GLU A 119 -91.73 -25.11 -15.57
N LEU A 120 -91.26 -24.08 -16.30
CA LEU A 120 -92.09 -22.94 -16.71
C LEU A 120 -93.23 -23.34 -17.67
N ARG A 121 -93.00 -24.33 -18.55
CA ARG A 121 -94.07 -24.92 -19.37
C ARG A 121 -95.07 -25.72 -18.55
N LEU A 122 -94.61 -26.41 -17.52
CA LEU A 122 -95.47 -27.23 -16.66
C LEU A 122 -96.37 -26.34 -15.77
N THR A 123 -95.84 -25.23 -15.25
CA THR A 123 -96.63 -24.24 -14.51
C THR A 123 -97.69 -23.55 -15.37
N THR A 124 -97.37 -23.20 -16.62
CA THR A 124 -98.34 -22.62 -17.56
C THR A 124 -99.42 -23.63 -17.98
N LEU A 125 -99.07 -24.89 -18.20
CA LEU A 125 -100.04 -25.97 -18.45
C LEU A 125 -100.94 -26.25 -17.22
N ASN A 126 -100.41 -26.16 -16.00
CA ASN A 126 -101.22 -26.29 -14.78
C ASN A 126 -102.18 -25.11 -14.59
N GLN A 127 -101.80 -23.90 -14.98
CA GLN A 127 -102.73 -22.75 -15.01
C GLN A 127 -103.85 -22.96 -16.05
N GLN A 128 -103.52 -23.45 -17.25
CA GLN A 128 -104.52 -23.78 -18.27
C GLN A 128 -105.47 -24.90 -17.83
N LYS A 129 -104.95 -25.90 -17.10
CA LYS A 129 -105.76 -26.96 -16.49
C LYS A 129 -106.75 -26.39 -15.46
N LEU A 130 -106.31 -25.52 -14.56
CA LEU A 130 -107.17 -24.85 -13.57
C LEU A 130 -108.23 -23.96 -14.23
N GLU A 131 -107.90 -23.32 -15.35
CA GLU A 131 -108.86 -22.53 -16.15
C GLU A 131 -109.89 -23.43 -16.84
N LEU A 132 -109.47 -24.58 -17.39
CA LEU A 132 -110.36 -25.58 -17.97
C LEU A 132 -111.25 -26.25 -16.92
N GLU A 133 -110.73 -26.57 -15.73
CA GLU A 133 -111.51 -27.09 -14.61
C GLU A 133 -112.59 -26.07 -14.16
N ARG A 134 -112.28 -24.76 -14.16
CA ARG A 134 -113.27 -23.70 -13.92
C ARG A 134 -114.33 -23.62 -15.03
N ARG A 135 -113.96 -23.83 -16.30
CA ARG A 135 -114.92 -23.89 -17.43
C ARG A 135 -115.79 -25.15 -17.39
N VAL A 136 -115.28 -26.28 -16.89
CA VAL A 136 -116.04 -27.53 -16.71
C VAL A 136 -117.10 -27.41 -15.62
N VAL A 137 -116.81 -26.69 -14.52
CA VAL A 137 -117.83 -26.39 -13.49
C VAL A 137 -118.94 -25.50 -14.05
N ALA A 138 -118.64 -24.58 -14.98
CA ALA A 138 -119.62 -23.71 -15.63
C ALA A 138 -120.47 -24.43 -16.71
N ILE A 139 -119.99 -25.52 -17.31
CA ILE A 139 -120.68 -26.27 -18.37
C ILE A 139 -121.58 -27.41 -17.82
N ASN A 140 -121.39 -27.83 -16.57
CA ASN A 140 -122.20 -28.86 -15.88
C ASN A 140 -123.66 -28.47 -15.57
N HIS A 141 -124.21 -27.42 -16.18
CA HIS A 141 -125.65 -27.10 -16.10
C HIS A 141 -126.46 -27.50 -17.34
N HIS A 142 -125.87 -27.96 -18.44
CA HIS A 142 -126.63 -28.34 -19.65
C HIS A 142 -126.05 -29.60 -20.33
N LYS A 143 -126.82 -30.70 -20.38
CA LYS A 143 -126.62 -31.89 -21.26
C LYS A 143 -126.99 -31.52 -22.72
N PRO A 144 -126.50 -32.17 -23.81
CA PRO A 144 -125.98 -33.56 -24.00
C PRO A 144 -124.57 -33.58 -24.69
N ASP A 145 -123.85 -34.66 -24.99
CA ASP A 145 -124.08 -35.70 -26.02
C ASP A 145 -122.94 -36.76 -26.00
N LEU A 146 -123.23 -38.05 -26.23
CA LEU A 146 -122.36 -39.19 -25.85
C LEU A 146 -121.13 -39.45 -26.77
N SER A 147 -121.03 -38.80 -27.93
CA SER A 147 -119.93 -39.04 -28.89
C SER A 147 -118.62 -38.33 -28.53
N ASN A 148 -118.68 -37.21 -27.80
CA ASN A 148 -117.49 -36.43 -27.41
C ASN A 148 -116.72 -37.04 -26.22
N LEU A 149 -117.35 -37.94 -25.44
CA LEU A 149 -116.71 -38.59 -24.29
C LEU A 149 -115.65 -39.62 -24.68
N GLU A 150 -115.84 -40.36 -25.76
CA GLU A 150 -114.85 -41.36 -26.22
C GLU A 150 -113.59 -40.71 -26.81
N ILE A 151 -113.75 -39.58 -27.51
CA ILE A 151 -112.61 -38.82 -28.07
C ILE A 151 -111.80 -38.16 -26.93
N LEU A 152 -112.49 -37.58 -25.94
CA LEU A 152 -111.81 -37.03 -24.76
C LEU A 152 -111.16 -38.10 -23.89
N GLN A 153 -111.76 -39.29 -23.75
CA GLN A 153 -111.13 -40.40 -23.02
C GLN A 153 -109.83 -40.85 -23.69
N LYS A 154 -109.81 -40.98 -25.02
CA LYS A 154 -108.57 -41.28 -25.75
C LYS A 154 -107.50 -40.21 -25.55
N GLN A 155 -107.86 -38.93 -25.60
CA GLN A 155 -106.91 -37.84 -25.35
C GLN A 155 -106.41 -37.82 -23.90
N ILE A 156 -107.26 -38.13 -22.92
CA ILE A 156 -106.88 -38.24 -21.51
C ILE A 156 -105.92 -39.42 -21.28
N GLU A 157 -106.14 -40.57 -21.93
CA GLU A 157 -105.19 -41.69 -21.84
C GLU A 157 -103.86 -41.37 -22.51
N GLN A 158 -103.88 -40.67 -23.65
CA GLN A 158 -102.68 -40.23 -24.33
C GLN A 158 -101.86 -39.22 -23.49
N PHE A 159 -102.54 -38.24 -22.86
CA PHE A 159 -101.88 -37.33 -21.93
C PHE A 159 -101.42 -37.99 -20.62
N ARG A 160 -102.09 -39.04 -20.15
CA ARG A 160 -101.62 -39.85 -19.01
C ARG A 160 -100.36 -40.63 -19.38
N PHE A 161 -100.29 -41.17 -20.59
CA PHE A 161 -99.11 -41.85 -21.10
C PHE A 161 -97.93 -40.87 -21.22
N ASP A 162 -98.13 -39.71 -21.85
CA ASP A 162 -97.12 -38.66 -21.99
C ASP A 162 -96.65 -38.13 -20.63
N LYS A 163 -97.58 -37.95 -19.67
CA LYS A 163 -97.24 -37.60 -18.30
C LYS A 163 -96.36 -38.66 -17.64
N SER A 164 -96.70 -39.94 -17.75
CA SER A 164 -95.88 -41.01 -17.17
C SER A 164 -94.51 -41.13 -17.84
N SER A 165 -94.44 -40.86 -19.15
CA SER A 165 -93.19 -40.84 -19.93
C SER A 165 -92.30 -39.67 -19.49
N LEU A 166 -92.87 -38.47 -19.31
CA LEU A 166 -92.17 -37.30 -18.81
C LEU A 166 -91.77 -37.44 -17.34
N GLU A 167 -92.60 -38.03 -16.48
CA GLU A 167 -92.24 -38.38 -15.10
C GLU A 167 -91.09 -39.39 -15.07
N GLY A 168 -91.06 -40.35 -16.01
CA GLY A 168 -89.93 -41.26 -16.21
C GLY A 168 -88.64 -40.55 -16.64
N GLN A 169 -88.72 -39.59 -17.56
CA GLN A 169 -87.58 -38.79 -17.99
C GLN A 169 -87.08 -37.86 -16.89
N ILE A 170 -87.97 -37.28 -16.09
CA ILE A 170 -87.62 -36.43 -14.94
C ILE A 170 -86.92 -37.26 -13.88
N ASN A 171 -87.41 -38.46 -13.55
CA ASN A 171 -86.75 -39.34 -12.58
C ASN A 171 -85.37 -39.79 -13.08
N ALA A 172 -85.23 -40.08 -14.38
CA ALA A 172 -83.93 -40.40 -14.97
C ALA A 172 -82.97 -39.19 -14.90
N LEU A 173 -83.43 -37.99 -15.20
CA LEU A 173 -82.64 -36.77 -15.07
C LEU A 173 -82.29 -36.45 -13.60
N HIS A 174 -83.20 -36.68 -12.66
CA HIS A 174 -82.95 -36.49 -11.24
C HIS A 174 -81.84 -37.44 -10.75
N SER A 175 -81.88 -38.71 -11.16
CA SER A 175 -80.83 -39.67 -10.84
C SER A 175 -79.47 -39.30 -11.46
N GLN A 176 -79.48 -38.71 -12.66
CA GLN A 176 -78.25 -38.20 -13.29
C GLN A 176 -77.70 -36.97 -12.56
N VAL A 177 -78.56 -36.02 -12.16
CA VAL A 177 -78.16 -34.84 -11.38
C VAL A 177 -77.60 -35.27 -10.03
N GLU A 178 -78.23 -36.21 -9.36
CA GLU A 178 -77.76 -36.74 -8.07
C GLU A 178 -76.39 -37.41 -8.20
N SER A 179 -76.17 -38.19 -9.28
CA SER A 179 -74.85 -38.78 -9.57
C SER A 179 -73.77 -37.74 -9.88
N LEU A 180 -74.13 -36.64 -10.54
CA LEU A 180 -73.21 -35.53 -10.85
C LEU A 180 -72.90 -34.68 -9.62
N GLU A 181 -73.87 -34.48 -8.73
CA GLU A 181 -73.65 -33.82 -7.44
C GLU A 181 -72.70 -34.62 -6.55
N GLU A 182 -72.82 -35.94 -6.55
CA GLU A 182 -71.90 -36.83 -5.82
C GLU A 182 -70.48 -36.79 -6.41
N GLN A 183 -70.35 -36.78 -7.74
CA GLN A 183 -69.06 -36.55 -8.41
C GLN A 183 -68.45 -35.19 -8.06
N LYS A 184 -69.26 -34.12 -8.04
CA LYS A 184 -68.80 -32.77 -7.65
C LYS A 184 -68.30 -32.74 -6.21
N ARG A 185 -68.98 -33.39 -5.26
CA ARG A 185 -68.53 -33.50 -3.87
C ARG A 185 -67.20 -34.25 -3.77
N SER A 186 -67.04 -35.34 -4.52
CA SER A 186 -65.77 -36.07 -4.56
C SER A 186 -64.61 -35.23 -5.13
N LEU A 187 -64.88 -34.40 -6.14
CA LEU A 187 -63.89 -33.51 -6.75
C LEU A 187 -63.46 -32.36 -5.84
N ILE A 188 -64.40 -31.77 -5.09
CA ILE A 188 -64.07 -30.75 -4.08
C ILE A 188 -63.12 -31.33 -3.02
N ASN A 189 -63.36 -32.56 -2.57
CA ASN A 189 -62.43 -33.23 -1.65
C ASN A 189 -61.04 -33.40 -2.28
N ILE A 190 -60.95 -33.86 -3.54
CA ILE A 190 -59.67 -34.01 -4.24
C ILE A 190 -58.95 -32.67 -4.41
N GLU A 191 -59.67 -31.58 -4.68
CA GLU A 191 -59.09 -30.24 -4.81
C GLU A 191 -58.55 -29.71 -3.49
N THR A 192 -59.25 -29.97 -2.37
CA THR A 192 -58.73 -29.67 -1.04
C THR A 192 -57.48 -30.49 -0.71
N GLU A 193 -57.48 -31.79 -1.02
CA GLU A 193 -56.29 -32.65 -0.86
C GLU A 193 -55.12 -32.15 -1.72
N PHE A 194 -55.37 -31.74 -2.96
CA PHE A 194 -54.36 -31.18 -3.85
C PHE A 194 -53.75 -29.90 -3.27
N SER A 195 -54.57 -28.98 -2.76
CA SER A 195 -54.09 -27.76 -2.09
C SER A 195 -53.21 -28.09 -0.88
N THR A 196 -53.58 -29.09 -0.07
CA THR A 196 -52.75 -29.52 1.07
C THR A 196 -51.41 -30.13 0.62
N LYS A 197 -51.42 -30.97 -0.41
CA LYS A 197 -50.20 -31.56 -0.99
C LYS A 197 -49.30 -30.51 -1.62
N GLN A 198 -49.87 -29.49 -2.27
CA GLN A 198 -49.12 -28.39 -2.86
C GLN A 198 -48.38 -27.58 -1.79
N LYS A 199 -49.03 -27.27 -0.66
CA LYS A 199 -48.38 -26.61 0.50
C LYS A 199 -47.27 -27.47 1.11
N GLN A 200 -47.48 -28.79 1.20
CA GLN A 200 -46.44 -29.71 1.67
C GLN A 200 -45.23 -29.73 0.74
N LEU A 201 -45.44 -29.64 -0.58
CA LEU A 201 -44.38 -29.62 -1.58
C LEU A 201 -43.59 -28.30 -1.54
N GLU A 202 -44.25 -27.16 -1.31
CA GLU A 202 -43.59 -25.88 -1.07
C GLU A 202 -42.72 -25.91 0.20
N LEU A 203 -43.25 -26.46 1.31
CA LEU A 203 -42.49 -26.62 2.55
C LEU A 203 -41.26 -27.53 2.35
N LEU A 204 -41.43 -28.63 1.62
CA LEU A 204 -40.33 -29.55 1.32
C LEU A 204 -39.26 -28.89 0.44
N ASN A 205 -39.66 -28.09 -0.54
CA ASN A 205 -38.72 -27.33 -1.38
C ASN A 205 -37.93 -26.29 -0.57
N GLN A 206 -38.58 -25.65 0.41
CA GLN A 206 -37.91 -24.73 1.33
C GLN A 206 -36.87 -25.46 2.18
N GLN A 207 -37.22 -26.63 2.73
CA GLN A 207 -36.27 -27.48 3.48
C GLN A 207 -35.10 -27.96 2.60
N ILE A 208 -35.36 -28.31 1.34
CA ILE A 208 -34.29 -28.69 0.39
C ILE A 208 -33.34 -27.51 0.14
N ALA A 209 -33.86 -26.28 0.03
CA ALA A 209 -33.05 -25.09 -0.14
C ALA A 209 -32.15 -24.83 1.09
N GLU A 210 -32.69 -24.96 2.31
CA GLU A 210 -31.94 -24.84 3.57
C GLU A 210 -30.89 -25.96 3.73
N HIS A 211 -31.22 -27.19 3.36
CA HIS A 211 -30.24 -28.28 3.35
C HIS A 211 -29.13 -28.09 2.32
N LYS A 212 -29.42 -27.43 1.19
CA LYS A 212 -28.42 -27.11 0.17
C LYS A 212 -27.45 -26.03 0.65
N THR A 213 -27.93 -24.99 1.34
CA THR A 213 -27.06 -23.94 1.89
C THR A 213 -26.18 -24.48 3.02
N THR A 214 -26.74 -25.29 3.91
CA THR A 214 -25.95 -25.94 4.99
C THR A 214 -24.90 -26.92 4.43
N SER A 215 -25.22 -27.66 3.37
CA SER A 215 -24.23 -28.52 2.68
C SER A 215 -23.07 -27.71 2.10
N GLN A 216 -23.35 -26.55 1.48
CA GLN A 216 -22.30 -25.67 0.94
C GLN A 216 -21.43 -25.06 2.05
N GLU A 217 -22.00 -24.74 3.20
CA GLU A 217 -21.25 -24.24 4.35
C GLU A 217 -20.34 -25.34 4.95
N LEU A 218 -20.83 -26.58 5.02
CA LEU A 218 -20.02 -27.72 5.47
C LEU A 218 -18.88 -28.03 4.51
N GLU A 219 -19.08 -27.92 3.19
CA GLU A 219 -18.01 -28.07 2.20
C GLU A 219 -16.91 -27.01 2.37
N LYS A 220 -17.28 -25.75 2.64
CA LYS A 220 -16.29 -24.69 2.95
C LYS A 220 -15.49 -25.00 4.21
N ARG A 221 -16.15 -25.42 5.29
CA ARG A 221 -15.47 -25.80 6.54
C ARG A 221 -14.56 -27.02 6.36
N ALA A 222 -14.94 -27.97 5.52
CA ALA A 222 -14.09 -29.12 5.20
C ALA A 222 -12.80 -28.69 4.48
N ALA A 223 -12.90 -27.75 3.53
CA ALA A 223 -11.73 -27.19 2.84
C ALA A 223 -10.80 -26.41 3.79
N GLU A 224 -11.37 -25.64 4.72
CA GLU A 224 -10.59 -24.94 5.77
C GLU A 224 -9.84 -25.91 6.69
N LEU A 225 -10.47 -27.03 7.06
CA LEU A 225 -9.84 -28.07 7.88
C LEU A 225 -8.70 -28.80 7.14
N GLU A 226 -8.84 -29.02 5.83
CA GLU A 226 -7.75 -29.59 5.02
C GLU A 226 -6.54 -28.64 4.94
N LEU A 227 -6.79 -27.34 4.78
CA LEU A 227 -5.72 -26.34 4.80
C LEU A 227 -5.02 -26.29 6.17
N LEU A 228 -5.80 -26.31 7.26
CA LEU A 228 -5.25 -26.32 8.62
C LEU A 228 -4.42 -27.58 8.87
N ARG A 229 -4.86 -28.74 8.38
CA ARG A 229 -4.10 -29.99 8.48
C ARG A 229 -2.78 -29.92 7.71
N ALA A 230 -2.78 -29.38 6.50
CA ALA A 230 -1.56 -29.20 5.71
C ALA A 230 -0.54 -28.28 6.42
N THR A 231 -1.01 -27.20 7.05
CA THR A 231 -0.12 -26.32 7.84
C THR A 231 0.42 -27.00 9.09
N TYR A 232 -0.38 -27.81 9.78
CA TYR A 232 0.06 -28.60 10.93
C TYR A 232 1.14 -29.60 10.55
N ASP A 233 0.97 -30.34 9.44
CA ASP A 233 1.95 -31.31 8.96
C ASP A 233 3.28 -30.63 8.55
N GLY A 234 3.20 -29.42 7.99
CA GLY A 234 4.38 -28.60 7.71
C GLY A 234 5.15 -28.19 8.98
N ILE A 235 4.44 -27.71 10.01
CA ILE A 235 5.05 -27.35 11.30
C ILE A 235 5.66 -28.59 11.99
N PHE A 236 4.98 -29.73 11.93
CA PHE A 236 5.48 -30.98 12.50
C PHE A 236 6.80 -31.43 11.84
N SER A 237 6.89 -31.30 10.52
CA SER A 237 8.10 -31.62 9.75
C SER A 237 9.28 -30.71 10.12
N GLN A 238 9.02 -29.41 10.31
CA GLN A 238 10.05 -28.47 10.79
C GLN A 238 10.52 -28.80 12.20
N LYS A 239 9.61 -29.20 13.09
CA LYS A 239 9.99 -29.61 14.44
C LYS A 239 10.96 -30.81 14.41
N GLN A 240 10.69 -31.81 13.57
CA GLN A 240 11.57 -32.98 13.42
C GLN A 240 12.96 -32.59 12.91
N SER A 241 13.06 -31.69 11.92
CA SER A 241 14.37 -31.27 11.40
C SER A 241 15.19 -30.50 12.44
N TYR A 242 14.55 -29.71 13.30
CA TYR A 242 15.22 -29.05 14.42
C TYR A 242 15.67 -30.06 15.51
N GLU A 243 14.87 -31.07 15.83
CA GLU A 243 15.25 -32.12 16.77
C GLU A 243 16.46 -32.93 16.27
N GLU A 244 16.52 -33.23 14.97
CA GLU A 244 17.68 -33.86 14.34
C GLU A 244 18.93 -32.98 14.42
N ARG A 245 18.79 -31.67 14.13
CA ARG A 245 19.89 -30.70 14.24
C ARG A 245 20.45 -30.62 15.66
N ILE A 246 19.56 -30.62 16.66
CA ILE A 246 19.95 -30.62 18.08
C ILE A 246 20.72 -31.90 18.43
N ASN A 247 20.28 -33.06 17.92
CA ASN A 247 20.96 -34.33 18.17
C ASN A 247 22.34 -34.42 17.48
N GLN A 248 22.53 -33.71 16.37
CA GLN A 248 23.85 -33.59 15.71
C GLN A 248 24.81 -32.66 16.48
N LEU A 249 24.32 -31.56 17.03
CA LEU A 249 25.17 -30.56 17.69
C LEU A 249 25.59 -30.95 19.12
N LYS A 250 24.78 -31.72 19.84
CA LYS A 250 25.11 -32.20 21.20
C LYS A 250 26.48 -32.91 21.30
N PRO A 251 26.80 -33.93 20.48
CA PRO A 251 28.10 -34.60 20.55
C PRO A 251 29.27 -33.69 20.19
N GLU A 252 29.07 -32.71 19.30
CA GLU A 252 30.10 -31.74 18.93
C GLU A 252 30.43 -30.78 20.09
N ILE A 253 29.40 -30.33 20.81
CA ILE A 253 29.57 -29.55 22.04
C ILE A 253 30.32 -30.37 23.11
N ASP A 254 29.98 -31.64 23.28
CA ASP A 254 30.63 -32.47 24.28
C ASP A 254 32.10 -32.78 23.92
N ARG A 255 32.40 -32.96 22.62
CA ARG A 255 33.78 -33.04 22.13
C ARG A 255 34.57 -31.76 22.43
N LEU A 256 34.02 -30.59 22.11
CA LEU A 256 34.68 -29.31 22.37
C LEU A 256 34.91 -29.05 23.86
N LYS A 257 33.99 -29.49 24.74
CA LYS A 257 34.19 -29.45 26.19
C LYS A 257 35.35 -30.34 26.64
N PHE A 258 35.50 -31.52 26.04
CA PHE A 258 36.61 -32.42 26.34
C PHE A 258 37.95 -31.81 25.91
N GLU A 259 38.04 -31.28 24.69
CA GLU A 259 39.24 -30.58 24.20
C GLU A 259 39.59 -29.37 25.09
N ARG A 260 38.58 -28.62 25.56
CA ARG A 260 38.81 -27.52 26.52
C ARG A 260 39.42 -28.02 27.84
N LEU A 261 38.94 -29.16 28.36
CA LEU A 261 39.46 -29.73 29.61
C LEU A 261 40.90 -30.23 29.45
N GLU A 262 41.25 -30.83 28.31
CA GLU A 262 42.63 -31.21 28.02
C GLU A 262 43.56 -30.00 27.95
N ILE A 263 43.13 -28.92 27.27
CA ILE A 263 43.91 -27.68 27.20
C ILE A 263 44.08 -27.05 28.59
N LEU A 264 43.03 -27.04 29.41
CA LEU A 264 43.10 -26.53 30.79
C LEU A 264 44.09 -27.34 31.65
N HIS A 265 44.09 -28.67 31.51
CA HIS A 265 45.03 -29.51 32.23
C HIS A 265 46.48 -29.27 31.78
N ALA A 266 46.72 -29.13 30.46
CA ALA A 266 48.03 -28.77 29.94
C ALA A 266 48.52 -27.39 30.43
N ILE A 267 47.60 -26.43 30.58
CA ILE A 267 47.91 -25.12 31.18
C ILE A 267 48.31 -25.29 32.65
N GLU A 268 47.58 -26.06 33.45
CA GLU A 268 47.93 -26.32 34.85
C GLU A 268 49.30 -27.00 35.00
N GLU A 269 49.62 -27.99 34.17
CA GLU A 269 50.95 -28.62 34.15
C GLU A 269 52.05 -27.60 33.81
N SER A 270 51.83 -26.78 32.77
CA SER A 270 52.78 -25.73 32.38
C SER A 270 52.98 -24.66 33.47
N GLN A 271 51.92 -24.34 34.23
CA GLN A 271 52.00 -23.41 35.36
C GLN A 271 52.78 -24.03 36.53
N GLY A 272 52.64 -25.33 36.76
CA GLY A 272 53.44 -26.08 37.73
C GLY A 272 54.93 -26.09 37.38
N GLU A 273 55.27 -26.31 36.11
CA GLU A 273 56.64 -26.20 35.62
C GLU A 273 57.17 -24.76 35.73
N TYR A 274 56.35 -23.76 35.41
CA TYR A 274 56.71 -22.36 35.56
C TYR A 274 57.02 -21.99 37.01
N HIS A 275 56.20 -22.44 37.98
CA HIS A 275 56.47 -22.24 39.41
C HIS A 275 57.78 -22.90 39.85
N LYS A 276 58.10 -24.08 39.30
CA LYS A 276 59.36 -24.77 39.60
C LYS A 276 60.56 -24.03 39.00
N ILE A 277 60.42 -23.47 37.81
CA ILE A 277 61.40 -22.58 37.19
C ILE A 277 61.55 -21.29 38.01
N GLU A 278 60.47 -20.75 38.58
CA GLU A 278 60.49 -19.54 39.39
C GLU A 278 61.20 -19.77 40.74
N GLN A 279 60.94 -20.90 41.41
CA GLN A 279 61.71 -21.33 42.58
C GLN A 279 63.20 -21.55 42.24
N LEU A 280 63.49 -22.17 41.11
CA LEU A 280 64.86 -22.31 40.61
C LEU A 280 65.49 -20.96 40.28
N ARG A 281 64.73 -19.98 39.76
CA ARG A 281 65.19 -18.61 39.53
C ARG A 281 65.44 -17.85 40.82
N GLN A 282 64.62 -18.07 41.86
CA GLN A 282 64.84 -17.47 43.18
C GLN A 282 66.10 -18.03 43.84
N THR A 283 66.29 -19.36 43.82
CA THR A 283 67.53 -19.97 44.32
C THR A 283 68.75 -19.55 43.48
N LEU A 284 68.63 -19.45 42.15
CA LEU A 284 69.66 -18.87 41.28
C LEU A 284 69.90 -17.39 41.58
N SER A 285 68.87 -16.64 41.96
CA SER A 285 68.98 -15.23 42.31
C SER A 285 69.70 -15.06 43.64
N GLU A 286 69.42 -15.91 44.64
CA GLU A 286 70.13 -15.92 45.92
C GLU A 286 71.59 -16.33 45.77
N LEU A 287 71.86 -17.40 45.00
CA LEU A 287 73.21 -17.81 44.64
C LEU A 287 73.93 -16.75 43.79
N LYS A 288 73.23 -16.13 42.83
CA LYS A 288 73.75 -14.98 42.08
C LYS A 288 74.02 -13.79 42.99
N PHE A 289 73.22 -13.53 44.01
CA PHE A 289 73.42 -12.42 44.95
C PHE A 289 74.65 -12.67 45.83
N GLN A 290 74.84 -13.90 46.30
CA GLN A 290 76.05 -14.31 47.04
C GLN A 290 77.31 -14.26 46.17
N ILE A 291 77.20 -14.69 44.90
CA ILE A 291 78.27 -14.56 43.91
C ILE A 291 78.50 -13.07 43.59
N LEU A 292 77.44 -12.26 43.43
CA LEU A 292 77.52 -10.82 43.18
C LEU A 292 78.18 -10.08 44.34
N ASP A 293 77.99 -10.51 45.58
CA ASP A 293 78.54 -9.88 46.78
C ASP A 293 80.03 -10.22 46.95
N LYS A 294 80.43 -11.45 46.61
CA LYS A 294 81.85 -11.85 46.54
C LYS A 294 82.56 -11.25 45.33
N GLU A 295 81.88 -11.17 44.20
CA GLU A 295 82.36 -10.51 42.98
C GLU A 295 82.27 -8.99 43.07
N SER A 296 81.41 -8.39 43.90
CA SER A 296 81.35 -6.93 44.12
C SER A 296 82.53 -6.47 44.96
N TYR A 297 82.96 -7.29 45.93
CA TYR A 297 84.12 -7.01 46.77
C TYR A 297 85.43 -7.11 45.97
N VAL A 298 85.58 -8.16 45.15
CA VAL A 298 86.73 -8.33 44.25
C VAL A 298 86.71 -7.29 43.13
N ARG A 299 85.53 -7.05 42.53
CA ARG A 299 85.38 -6.00 41.52
C ARG A 299 85.40 -4.59 42.11
N GLN A 300 85.21 -4.32 43.41
CA GLN A 300 85.37 -2.95 43.94
C GLN A 300 86.84 -2.53 43.84
N LEU A 301 87.73 -3.44 44.23
CA LEU A 301 89.17 -3.24 44.21
C LEU A 301 89.73 -3.22 42.78
N GLU A 302 89.22 -4.05 41.88
CA GLU A 302 89.63 -4.04 40.46
C GLU A 302 88.93 -2.93 39.65
N ARG A 303 87.67 -2.59 39.97
CA ARG A 303 86.98 -1.44 39.38
C ARG A 303 87.62 -0.17 39.83
N GLU A 304 88.11 0.07 41.04
CA GLU A 304 88.68 1.39 41.34
C GLU A 304 89.93 1.72 40.47
N ILE A 305 90.68 0.67 40.11
CA ILE A 305 91.86 0.72 39.24
C ILE A 305 91.49 0.70 37.74
N GLN A 306 90.46 -0.05 37.33
CA GLN A 306 89.92 -0.05 35.96
C GLN A 306 88.91 1.07 35.68
N HIS A 307 88.30 1.70 36.67
CA HIS A 307 87.29 2.75 36.57
C HIS A 307 87.98 4.05 36.21
N LEU A 308 89.15 4.36 36.78
CA LEU A 308 89.91 5.53 36.34
C LEU A 308 90.47 5.39 34.92
N ASN A 309 90.87 4.18 34.50
CA ASN A 309 91.39 3.94 33.16
C ASN A 309 90.29 3.64 32.10
N GLY A 310 89.17 3.08 32.54
CA GLY A 310 88.00 2.70 31.75
C GLY A 310 86.90 3.75 31.72
N ILE A 311 86.83 4.72 32.64
CA ILE A 311 86.04 5.95 32.43
C ILE A 311 86.60 6.68 31.22
N LYS A 312 87.92 6.76 31.09
CA LYS A 312 88.58 7.41 29.95
C LYS A 312 88.30 6.68 28.62
N ALA A 313 88.54 5.38 28.56
CA ALA A 313 88.31 4.58 27.35
C ALA A 313 86.82 4.34 27.07
N GLY A 314 86.00 4.19 28.11
CA GLY A 314 84.55 3.97 28.01
C GLY A 314 83.76 5.25 27.72
N LEU A 315 84.24 6.43 28.11
CA LEU A 315 83.69 7.70 27.60
C LEU A 315 84.02 7.87 26.12
N GLU A 316 85.22 7.49 25.65
CA GLU A 316 85.61 7.52 24.23
C GLU A 316 84.83 6.49 23.39
N GLU A 317 84.64 5.27 23.89
CA GLU A 317 83.85 4.22 23.25
C GLU A 317 82.35 4.50 23.30
N ASN A 318 81.82 5.05 24.39
CA ASN A 318 80.42 5.50 24.46
C ASN A 318 80.19 6.75 23.59
N ASN A 319 81.15 7.67 23.47
CA ASN A 319 81.03 8.76 22.50
C ASN A 319 81.03 8.22 21.07
N ALA A 320 81.88 7.24 20.76
CA ALA A 320 81.90 6.60 19.45
C ALA A 320 80.62 5.80 19.17
N LYS A 321 80.08 5.05 20.15
CA LYS A 321 78.81 4.32 20.04
C LYS A 321 77.62 5.27 19.94
N LEU A 322 77.56 6.33 20.76
CA LEU A 322 76.53 7.36 20.69
C LEU A 322 76.65 8.20 19.42
N GLN A 323 77.86 8.42 18.87
CA GLN A 323 78.05 9.05 17.56
C GLN A 323 77.56 8.14 16.44
N LEU A 324 77.84 6.85 16.51
CA LEU A 324 77.40 5.86 15.53
C LEU A 324 75.87 5.64 15.60
N GLU A 325 75.29 5.63 16.80
CA GLU A 325 73.84 5.58 17.03
C GLU A 325 73.16 6.90 16.64
N ARG A 326 73.80 8.05 16.90
CA ARG A 326 73.37 9.37 16.41
C ARG A 326 73.43 9.43 14.89
N ASP A 327 74.46 8.88 14.25
CA ASP A 327 74.61 8.89 12.79
C ASP A 327 73.63 7.91 12.14
N GLN A 328 73.39 6.73 12.75
CA GLN A 328 72.32 5.81 12.36
C GLN A 328 70.94 6.44 12.51
N LEU A 329 70.65 7.09 13.65
CA LEU A 329 69.40 7.81 13.87
C LEU A 329 69.28 9.04 12.96
N ASN A 330 70.38 9.72 12.62
CA ASN A 330 70.36 10.85 11.67
C ASN A 330 70.15 10.37 10.24
N ASP A 331 70.72 9.23 9.85
CA ASP A 331 70.49 8.59 8.55
C ASP A 331 69.06 8.05 8.46
N GLU A 332 68.52 7.51 9.56
CA GLU A 332 67.14 7.07 9.66
C GLU A 332 66.17 8.27 9.66
N ILE A 333 66.48 9.34 10.38
CA ILE A 333 65.75 10.62 10.31
C ILE A 333 65.85 11.20 8.90
N LYS A 334 66.98 11.09 8.20
CA LYS A 334 67.15 11.59 6.83
C LYS A 334 66.40 10.73 5.82
N ARG A 335 66.34 9.41 6.01
CA ARG A 335 65.49 8.49 5.24
C ARG A 335 64.01 8.77 5.49
N LEU A 336 63.58 8.85 6.74
CA LEU A 336 62.22 9.17 7.13
C LEU A 336 61.82 10.58 6.68
N LYS A 337 62.71 11.58 6.76
CA LYS A 337 62.46 12.91 6.18
C LYS A 337 62.34 12.87 4.66
N GLY A 338 63.18 12.08 3.98
CA GLY A 338 63.05 11.85 2.54
C GLY A 338 61.76 11.11 2.16
N GLU A 339 61.33 10.14 2.97
CA GLU A 339 60.06 9.43 2.80
C GLU A 339 58.88 10.36 3.07
N ILE A 340 58.92 11.19 4.11
CA ILE A 340 57.93 12.23 4.40
C ILE A 340 57.87 13.25 3.25
N GLU A 341 59.01 13.73 2.75
CA GLU A 341 59.06 14.68 1.64
C GLU A 341 58.56 14.06 0.33
N ASN A 342 58.83 12.77 0.09
CA ASN A 342 58.27 12.03 -1.04
C ASN A 342 56.76 11.81 -0.88
N ILE A 343 56.28 11.52 0.33
CA ILE A 343 54.87 11.40 0.66
C ILE A 343 54.16 12.73 0.47
N GLU A 344 54.65 13.83 1.05
CA GLU A 344 54.08 15.17 0.91
C GLU A 344 54.06 15.62 -0.54
N ASN A 345 55.13 15.37 -1.30
CA ASN A 345 55.14 15.65 -2.74
C ASN A 345 54.12 14.79 -3.50
N SER A 346 53.99 13.51 -3.15
CA SER A 346 53.01 12.62 -3.78
C SER A 346 51.56 13.04 -3.48
N SER A 347 51.25 13.41 -2.24
CA SER A 347 49.94 13.91 -1.80
C SER A 347 49.62 15.26 -2.44
N ARG A 348 50.60 16.17 -2.53
CA ARG A 348 50.45 17.46 -3.20
C ARG A 348 50.13 17.32 -4.68
N VAL A 349 50.80 16.41 -5.38
CA VAL A 349 50.54 16.12 -6.81
C VAL A 349 49.19 15.45 -6.98
N ALA A 350 48.82 14.52 -6.08
CA ALA A 350 47.54 13.82 -6.13
C ALA A 350 46.34 14.75 -5.96
N LEU A 351 46.43 15.75 -5.07
CA LEU A 351 45.35 16.72 -4.78
C LEU A 351 45.47 18.04 -5.55
N GLN A 352 46.38 18.14 -6.53
CA GLN A 352 46.63 19.37 -7.27
C GLN A 352 45.35 19.98 -7.87
N ALA A 353 44.52 19.17 -8.53
CA ALA A 353 43.28 19.63 -9.15
C ALA A 353 42.24 20.16 -8.14
N LEU A 354 42.26 19.66 -6.91
CA LEU A 354 41.38 20.10 -5.82
C LEU A 354 41.78 21.49 -5.30
N ARG A 355 43.08 21.81 -5.34
CA ARG A 355 43.65 23.09 -4.89
C ARG A 355 43.48 24.23 -5.91
N GLU A 356 43.09 23.92 -7.14
CA GLU A 356 42.80 24.94 -8.16
C GLU A 356 41.52 25.70 -7.81
N LYS A 357 41.66 26.99 -7.47
CA LYS A 357 40.53 27.86 -7.09
C LYS A 357 39.47 27.90 -8.19
N LEU A 358 38.22 27.63 -7.81
CA LEU A 358 37.07 27.70 -8.70
C LEU A 358 36.60 29.15 -8.86
N TRP A 359 36.45 29.87 -7.74
CA TRP A 359 36.01 31.26 -7.74
C TRP A 359 37.20 32.21 -7.57
N LEU A 360 37.54 32.95 -8.63
CA LEU A 360 38.68 33.87 -8.66
C LEU A 360 38.29 35.31 -8.28
N ARG A 361 37.03 35.72 -8.52
CA ARG A 361 36.52 37.07 -8.26
C ARG A 361 35.38 37.00 -7.26
N LEU A 362 35.60 37.55 -6.07
CA LEU A 362 34.61 37.64 -5.00
C LEU A 362 34.15 39.09 -4.86
N ALA A 363 32.88 39.32 -4.53
CA ALA A 363 32.37 40.68 -4.30
C ALA A 363 33.00 41.29 -3.03
N GLU A 364 33.47 42.52 -3.11
CA GLU A 364 34.28 43.14 -2.04
C GLU A 364 33.42 43.69 -0.87
N SER A 365 32.22 44.18 -1.14
CA SER A 365 31.35 44.84 -0.16
C SER A 365 30.29 43.90 0.45
N LYS A 366 30.21 43.84 1.78
CA LYS A 366 29.09 43.23 2.53
C LYS A 366 27.90 44.19 2.55
N TRP A 367 26.68 43.68 2.38
CA TRP A 367 25.47 44.51 2.52
C TRP A 367 25.26 44.95 3.97
N ALA A 368 24.82 46.20 4.18
CA ALA A 368 24.45 46.68 5.50
C ALA A 368 22.99 46.30 5.80
N VAL A 369 22.77 45.31 6.67
CA VAL A 369 21.42 44.90 7.09
C VAL A 369 21.03 45.66 8.36
N VAL A 370 20.06 46.58 8.25
CA VAL A 370 19.48 47.31 9.38
C VAL A 370 18.14 46.68 9.73
N ASN A 371 18.02 46.08 10.92
CA ASN A 371 16.86 45.35 11.46
C ASN A 371 16.37 44.11 10.67
N ALA A 372 16.54 42.92 11.25
CA ALA A 372 16.29 41.63 10.59
C ALA A 372 14.87 41.44 10.01
N GLN A 373 13.79 41.71 10.77
CA GLN A 373 12.42 41.42 10.29
C GLN A 373 11.93 42.38 9.19
N GLN A 374 12.15 43.68 9.34
CA GLN A 374 11.80 44.66 8.31
C GLN A 374 12.70 44.51 7.07
N SER A 375 13.96 44.11 7.27
CA SER A 375 14.88 43.86 6.15
C SER A 375 14.48 42.70 5.26
N GLU A 376 13.83 41.64 5.79
CA GLU A 376 13.45 40.47 4.98
C GLU A 376 12.34 40.80 3.98
N GLN A 377 11.28 41.48 4.44
CA GLN A 377 10.17 41.84 3.56
C GLN A 377 10.60 42.84 2.49
N ILE A 378 11.37 43.87 2.89
CA ILE A 378 11.97 44.84 1.96
C ILE A 378 12.90 44.13 0.97
N PHE A 379 13.67 43.14 1.42
CA PHE A 379 14.53 42.34 0.56
C PHE A 379 13.73 41.58 -0.51
N LEU A 380 12.62 40.94 -0.13
CA LEU A 380 11.77 40.20 -1.07
C LEU A 380 11.08 41.13 -2.07
N GLU A 381 10.54 42.26 -1.61
CA GLU A 381 9.93 43.27 -2.49
C GLU A 381 10.94 43.80 -3.52
N ASN A 382 12.16 44.13 -3.08
CA ASN A 382 13.23 44.58 -3.96
C ASN A 382 13.69 43.47 -4.93
N PHE A 383 13.69 42.21 -4.48
CA PHE A 383 14.02 41.07 -5.33
C PHE A 383 12.97 40.81 -6.41
N ILE A 384 11.68 40.92 -6.06
CA ILE A 384 10.57 40.82 -7.02
C ILE A 384 10.71 41.91 -8.09
N GLN A 385 10.96 43.16 -7.68
CA GLN A 385 11.22 44.26 -8.61
C GLN A 385 12.44 44.01 -9.49
N TYR A 386 13.53 43.46 -8.93
CA TYR A 386 14.72 43.10 -9.68
C TYR A 386 14.44 42.04 -10.75
N ILE A 387 13.72 40.96 -10.42
CA ILE A 387 13.38 39.90 -11.38
C ILE A 387 12.44 40.44 -12.47
N ASN A 388 11.42 41.22 -12.08
CA ASN A 388 10.49 41.85 -13.02
C ASN A 388 11.22 42.77 -14.01
N GLY A 389 12.21 43.54 -13.54
CA GLY A 389 13.08 44.36 -14.39
C GLY A 389 13.97 43.56 -15.35
N GLN A 390 14.21 42.28 -15.07
CA GLN A 390 14.96 41.36 -15.94
C GLN A 390 14.05 40.63 -16.96
N GLY A 391 12.75 40.96 -16.99
CA GLY A 391 11.76 40.40 -17.91
C GLY A 391 11.26 39.01 -17.51
N LEU A 392 11.47 38.59 -16.27
CA LEU A 392 10.92 37.37 -15.71
C LEU A 392 9.81 37.73 -14.73
N ASN A 393 8.69 37.00 -14.73
CA ASN A 393 7.60 37.23 -13.80
C ASN A 393 7.25 35.90 -13.13
N PHE A 394 7.40 35.84 -11.80
CA PHE A 394 6.99 34.71 -10.99
C PHE A 394 5.96 35.17 -9.96
N PRO A 395 4.94 34.36 -9.63
CA PRO A 395 4.02 34.69 -8.56
C PRO A 395 4.77 34.93 -7.24
N GLU A 396 4.37 35.94 -6.47
CA GLU A 396 5.04 36.29 -5.20
C GLU A 396 5.09 35.10 -4.24
N ARG A 397 4.01 34.31 -4.19
CA ARG A 397 3.94 33.06 -3.42
C ARG A 397 5.05 32.07 -3.77
N VAL A 398 5.43 31.95 -5.05
CA VAL A 398 6.53 31.05 -5.48
C VAL A 398 7.88 31.58 -4.99
N ILE A 399 8.09 32.90 -5.05
CA ILE A 399 9.32 33.54 -4.56
C ILE A 399 9.43 33.38 -3.04
N HIS A 400 8.34 33.62 -2.30
CA HIS A 400 8.28 33.41 -0.85
C HIS A 400 8.51 31.94 -0.48
N ALA A 401 7.89 31.01 -1.21
CA ALA A 401 8.09 29.58 -1.00
C ALA A 401 9.54 29.16 -1.28
N PHE A 402 10.16 29.71 -2.33
CA PHE A 402 11.55 29.43 -2.68
C PHE A 402 12.50 29.95 -1.60
N HIS A 403 12.36 31.22 -1.21
CA HIS A 403 13.13 31.84 -0.14
C HIS A 403 12.99 31.07 1.19
N THR A 404 11.76 30.72 1.58
CA THR A 404 11.49 29.93 2.79
C THR A 404 12.14 28.56 2.71
N SER A 405 12.10 27.90 1.54
CA SER A 405 12.71 26.60 1.34
C SER A 405 14.23 26.64 1.49
N LEU A 406 14.88 27.72 1.07
CA LEU A 406 16.31 27.95 1.33
C LEU A 406 16.59 28.14 2.83
N LYS A 407 15.74 28.89 3.55
CA LYS A 407 15.87 29.11 5.00
C LYS A 407 15.77 27.83 5.83
N VAL A 408 14.98 26.86 5.38
CA VAL A 408 14.76 25.59 6.09
C VAL A 408 15.61 24.43 5.58
N GLN A 409 16.72 24.70 4.89
CA GLN A 409 17.59 23.63 4.36
C GLN A 409 18.32 22.79 5.41
N ASP A 410 18.36 23.22 6.67
CA ASP A 410 18.75 22.34 7.77
C ASP A 410 17.77 21.16 7.87
N ILE A 411 16.48 21.49 7.77
CA ILE A 411 15.24 20.71 7.65
C ILE A 411 15.12 19.73 6.46
N SER A 412 14.97 20.41 5.33
CA SER A 412 14.75 19.88 4.01
C SER A 412 16.03 20.13 3.21
N ALA A 413 16.95 19.17 3.26
CA ALA A 413 18.30 19.24 2.71
C ALA A 413 18.43 19.83 1.29
N VAL A 414 17.38 19.75 0.46
CA VAL A 414 17.38 20.26 -0.91
C VAL A 414 16.04 20.89 -1.28
N VAL A 415 16.06 21.91 -2.14
CA VAL A 415 14.87 22.49 -2.77
C VAL A 415 14.79 21.97 -4.20
N ILE A 416 13.68 21.35 -4.59
CA ILE A 416 13.49 20.81 -5.94
C ILE A 416 12.47 21.67 -6.67
N LEU A 417 12.83 22.15 -7.86
CA LEU A 417 12.00 22.95 -8.74
C LEU A 417 11.51 22.06 -9.88
N ALA A 418 10.26 21.61 -9.81
CA ALA A 418 9.64 20.68 -10.74
C ALA A 418 8.74 21.40 -11.75
N GLY A 419 8.67 20.95 -12.99
CA GLY A 419 7.70 21.45 -13.97
C GLY A 419 8.13 21.20 -15.42
N ILE A 420 7.36 21.71 -16.39
CA ILE A 420 7.70 21.58 -17.81
C ILE A 420 8.93 22.43 -18.17
N SER A 421 9.62 22.07 -19.26
CA SER A 421 10.78 22.84 -19.74
C SER A 421 10.38 24.28 -20.12
N GLY A 422 11.28 25.23 -19.91
CA GLY A 422 11.07 26.64 -20.25
C GLY A 422 10.26 27.49 -19.26
N THR A 423 9.95 26.97 -18.06
CA THR A 423 9.21 27.72 -17.00
C THR A 423 10.08 28.55 -16.07
N GLY A 424 11.38 28.70 -16.35
CA GLY A 424 12.30 29.50 -15.54
C GLY A 424 12.84 28.78 -14.29
N LYS A 425 12.72 27.45 -14.20
CA LYS A 425 13.19 26.64 -13.04
C LYS A 425 14.67 26.85 -12.74
N SER A 426 15.53 26.88 -13.75
CA SER A 426 16.97 27.13 -13.57
C SER A 426 17.27 28.63 -13.45
N GLU A 427 16.45 29.51 -14.04
CA GLU A 427 16.67 30.97 -13.97
C GLU A 427 16.37 31.56 -12.59
N LEU A 428 15.35 31.09 -11.88
CA LEU A 428 15.02 31.59 -10.53
C LEU A 428 16.19 31.48 -9.53
N PRO A 429 16.80 30.30 -9.28
CA PRO A 429 17.94 30.18 -8.38
C PRO A 429 19.18 30.93 -8.89
N GLN A 430 19.39 30.99 -10.21
CA GLN A 430 20.49 31.76 -10.80
C GLN A 430 20.33 33.26 -10.53
N LYS A 431 19.14 33.81 -10.76
CA LYS A 431 18.84 35.23 -10.50
C LYS A 431 18.84 35.54 -9.01
N TYR A 432 18.38 34.61 -8.17
CA TYR A 432 18.47 34.73 -6.72
C TYR A 432 19.94 34.79 -6.26
N ALA A 433 20.79 33.86 -6.69
CA ALA A 433 22.23 33.87 -6.39
C ALA A 433 22.91 35.18 -6.83
N ASN A 434 22.61 35.62 -8.05
CA ASN A 434 23.15 36.85 -8.61
C ASN A 434 22.71 38.10 -7.83
N TYR A 435 21.45 38.14 -7.40
CA TYR A 435 20.90 39.23 -6.62
C TYR A 435 21.59 39.33 -5.26
N ILE A 436 21.71 38.23 -4.52
CA ILE A 436 22.32 38.22 -3.17
C ILE A 436 23.86 38.23 -3.18
N GLY A 437 24.49 38.20 -4.35
CA GLY A 437 25.95 38.11 -4.48
C GLY A 437 26.54 36.77 -4.02
N ALA A 438 25.73 35.71 -3.97
CA ALA A 438 26.19 34.35 -3.66
C ALA A 438 26.94 33.75 -4.84
N GLN A 439 27.86 32.83 -4.54
CA GLN A 439 28.51 32.05 -5.59
C GLN A 439 27.53 31.01 -6.14
N LEU A 440 27.43 30.91 -7.45
CA LEU A 440 26.59 29.93 -8.11
C LEU A 440 27.47 28.80 -8.65
N LEU A 441 27.10 27.57 -8.31
CA LEU A 441 27.69 26.36 -8.86
C LEU A 441 26.60 25.58 -9.59
N THR A 442 26.65 25.58 -10.92
CA THR A 442 25.72 24.82 -11.76
C THR A 442 26.33 23.48 -12.16
N LEU A 443 25.68 22.38 -11.79
CA LEU A 443 26.08 21.03 -12.13
C LEU A 443 25.00 20.39 -13.00
N ALA A 444 25.36 20.02 -14.23
CA ALA A 444 24.46 19.28 -15.12
C ALA A 444 24.53 17.78 -14.78
N VAL A 445 23.43 17.22 -14.27
CA VAL A 445 23.34 15.80 -13.94
C VAL A 445 23.38 14.97 -15.22
N GLN A 446 24.14 13.87 -15.21
CA GLN A 446 24.22 12.98 -16.37
C GLN A 446 23.35 11.73 -16.13
N PRO A 447 22.73 11.15 -17.18
CA PRO A 447 21.90 9.94 -17.04
C PRO A 447 22.64 8.72 -16.45
N ARG A 448 23.98 8.71 -16.54
CA ARG A 448 24.83 7.61 -16.05
C ARG A 448 25.25 7.76 -14.58
N TRP A 449 24.82 8.81 -13.90
CA TRP A 449 25.16 8.98 -12.48
C TRP A 449 24.47 7.92 -11.64
N ASP A 450 25.26 7.08 -10.99
CA ASP A 450 24.78 5.94 -10.21
C ASP A 450 25.50 5.80 -8.86
N SER A 451 26.47 6.68 -8.57
CA SER A 451 27.27 6.61 -7.35
C SER A 451 27.59 7.99 -6.76
N PRO A 452 27.89 8.10 -5.45
CA PRO A 452 28.35 9.35 -4.86
C PRO A 452 29.62 9.92 -5.50
N GLN A 453 30.42 9.08 -6.15
CA GLN A 453 31.63 9.48 -6.86
C GLN A 453 31.32 10.37 -8.07
N ASP A 454 30.12 10.30 -8.64
CA ASP A 454 29.73 11.20 -9.73
C ASP A 454 29.62 12.66 -9.27
N LEU A 455 29.28 12.87 -7.99
CA LEU A 455 29.21 14.20 -7.39
C LEU A 455 30.50 14.59 -6.66
N GLN A 456 31.24 13.63 -6.10
CA GLN A 456 32.49 13.87 -5.36
C GLN A 456 33.73 13.86 -6.27
N GLY A 457 33.65 13.21 -7.42
CA GLY A 457 34.81 12.85 -8.22
C GLY A 457 35.44 11.54 -7.76
N PHE A 458 36.51 11.14 -8.43
CA PHE A 458 37.16 9.85 -8.19
C PHE A 458 38.67 9.99 -8.25
N TYR A 459 39.36 9.06 -7.59
CA TYR A 459 40.80 8.94 -7.70
C TYR A 459 41.19 8.09 -8.91
N ASN A 460 41.94 8.68 -9.84
CA ASN A 460 42.47 7.95 -10.97
C ASN A 460 43.78 7.26 -10.57
N TYR A 461 43.73 5.94 -10.37
CA TYR A 461 44.89 5.11 -9.99
C TYR A 461 46.04 5.13 -11.01
N VAL A 462 45.74 5.35 -12.30
CA VAL A 462 46.76 5.39 -13.36
C VAL A 462 47.52 6.71 -13.34
N GLU A 463 46.79 7.84 -13.29
CA GLU A 463 47.38 9.18 -13.23
C GLU A 463 47.89 9.55 -11.82
N LYS A 464 47.52 8.76 -10.81
CA LYS A 464 47.71 9.01 -9.38
C LYS A 464 47.16 10.37 -8.92
N LYS A 465 46.09 10.84 -9.57
CA LYS A 465 45.48 12.15 -9.32
C LYS A 465 44.01 11.98 -8.96
N PHE A 466 43.57 12.75 -7.97
CA PHE A 466 42.15 12.92 -7.70
C PHE A 466 41.55 13.83 -8.77
N LYS A 467 40.47 13.38 -9.40
CA LYS A 467 39.68 14.16 -10.36
C LYS A 467 38.42 14.66 -9.64
N PRO A 468 38.48 15.82 -8.98
CA PRO A 468 37.32 16.37 -8.28
C PRO A 468 36.29 16.92 -9.26
N THR A 469 35.03 16.93 -8.83
CA THR A 469 34.00 17.77 -9.45
C THR A 469 34.15 19.23 -9.02
N ASP A 470 33.47 20.14 -9.72
CA ASP A 470 33.44 21.55 -9.32
C ASP A 470 32.81 21.75 -7.93
N LEU A 471 31.92 20.85 -7.48
CA LEU A 471 31.42 20.87 -6.09
C LEU A 471 32.52 20.61 -5.09
N MET A 472 33.34 19.59 -5.30
CA MET A 472 34.44 19.29 -4.38
C MET A 472 35.52 20.35 -4.41
N ARG A 473 35.81 20.95 -5.58
CA ARG A 473 36.69 22.12 -5.68
C ARG A 473 36.13 23.32 -4.91
N GLY A 474 34.83 23.58 -5.05
CA GLY A 474 34.15 24.65 -4.33
C GLY A 474 34.16 24.46 -2.81
N LEU A 475 33.85 23.25 -2.34
CA LEU A 475 33.91 22.89 -0.92
C LEU A 475 35.35 22.96 -0.38
N TYR A 476 36.35 22.52 -1.17
CA TYR A 476 37.76 22.61 -0.79
C TYR A 476 38.22 24.05 -0.67
N GLN A 477 37.89 24.89 -1.66
CA GLN A 477 38.18 26.31 -1.62
C GLN A 477 37.51 26.98 -0.41
N TYR A 478 36.25 26.66 -0.11
CA TYR A 478 35.54 27.25 1.03
C TYR A 478 36.20 26.96 2.37
N ASN A 479 36.68 25.73 2.57
CA ASN A 479 37.30 25.33 3.83
C ASN A 479 38.71 25.90 4.04
N HIS A 480 39.41 26.31 2.97
CA HIS A 480 40.80 26.76 3.03
C HIS A 480 40.99 28.25 2.74
N ASP A 481 40.02 28.92 2.12
CA ASP A 481 40.09 30.34 1.78
C ASP A 481 39.24 31.17 2.74
N SER A 482 39.89 31.92 3.63
CA SER A 482 39.21 32.80 4.60
C SER A 482 38.32 33.84 3.93
N ALA A 483 38.57 34.22 2.67
CA ALA A 483 37.74 35.17 1.94
C ALA A 483 36.33 34.63 1.60
N MET A 484 36.14 33.31 1.66
CA MET A 484 34.85 32.65 1.41
C MET A 484 33.97 32.51 2.65
N GLN A 485 34.53 32.70 3.85
CA GLN A 485 33.76 32.60 5.10
C GLN A 485 32.57 33.56 5.08
N ASP A 486 31.44 33.11 5.63
CA ASP A 486 30.18 33.87 5.72
C ASP A 486 29.55 34.21 4.35
N ARG A 487 30.09 33.70 3.22
CA ARG A 487 29.48 33.82 1.90
C ARG A 487 28.62 32.61 1.61
N MET A 488 27.43 32.84 1.05
CA MET A 488 26.57 31.77 0.57
C MET A 488 27.02 31.23 -0.79
N VAL A 489 26.83 29.93 -0.98
CA VAL A 489 27.03 29.23 -2.24
C VAL A 489 25.74 28.50 -2.60
N ILE A 490 25.17 28.79 -3.77
CA ILE A 490 24.01 28.07 -4.29
C ILE A 490 24.51 27.00 -5.26
N VAL A 491 24.30 25.74 -4.90
CA VAL A 491 24.56 24.57 -5.74
C VAL A 491 23.28 24.22 -6.49
N LEU A 492 23.28 24.41 -7.80
CA LEU A 492 22.18 24.09 -8.69
C LEU A 492 22.46 22.78 -9.43
N LEU A 493 21.75 21.72 -9.06
CA LEU A 493 21.72 20.43 -9.78
C LEU A 493 20.68 20.53 -10.90
N ASP A 494 21.13 20.75 -12.12
CA ASP A 494 20.23 20.89 -13.27
C ASP A 494 19.82 19.51 -13.80
N GLU A 495 18.52 19.35 -14.09
CA GLU A 495 17.89 18.09 -14.51
C GLU A 495 18.22 16.91 -13.59
N MET A 496 18.04 17.15 -12.30
CA MET A 496 18.40 16.27 -11.19
C MET A 496 17.81 14.85 -11.31
N ASN A 497 16.68 14.69 -11.99
CA ASN A 497 16.00 13.41 -12.16
C ASN A 497 16.32 12.66 -13.47
N LEU A 498 17.33 13.08 -14.22
CA LEU A 498 17.91 12.27 -15.30
C LEU A 498 18.51 10.95 -14.78
N ALA A 499 18.98 10.97 -13.53
CA ALA A 499 19.48 9.83 -12.80
C ALA A 499 18.66 9.57 -11.53
N ARG A 500 18.83 8.39 -10.92
CA ARG A 500 18.24 8.06 -9.62
C ARG A 500 18.91 8.93 -8.55
N VAL A 501 18.22 10.00 -8.14
CA VAL A 501 18.71 10.98 -7.15
C VAL A 501 19.26 10.30 -5.90
N GLU A 502 18.54 9.33 -5.36
CA GLU A 502 18.96 8.64 -4.14
C GLU A 502 20.28 7.89 -4.25
N TYR A 503 20.80 7.61 -5.45
CA TYR A 503 22.07 6.90 -5.60
C TYR A 503 23.25 7.86 -5.50
N TYR A 504 23.35 8.83 -6.39
CA TYR A 504 24.49 9.76 -6.41
C TYR A 504 24.42 10.82 -5.30
N PHE A 505 23.22 11.15 -4.79
CA PHE A 505 23.04 12.16 -3.75
C PHE A 505 22.87 11.56 -2.33
N SER A 506 22.93 10.24 -2.17
CA SER A 506 22.74 9.52 -0.89
C SER A 506 23.60 10.06 0.25
N ASP A 507 24.90 10.17 0.02
CA ASP A 507 25.89 10.64 0.99
C ASP A 507 25.58 12.07 1.47
N PHE A 508 25.19 12.94 0.54
CA PHE A 508 24.79 14.31 0.84
C PHE A 508 23.48 14.34 1.62
N LEU A 509 22.46 13.55 1.26
CA LEU A 509 21.21 13.49 2.02
C LEU A 509 21.43 13.06 3.48
N SER A 510 22.34 12.11 3.72
CA SER A 510 22.68 11.66 5.06
C SER A 510 23.48 12.72 5.84
N LYS A 511 24.52 13.29 5.23
CA LYS A 511 25.40 14.28 5.88
C LYS A 511 24.69 15.62 6.10
N LEU A 512 23.90 16.11 5.14
CA LEU A 512 23.09 17.33 5.28
C LEU A 512 22.00 17.21 6.35
N GLU A 513 21.62 15.99 6.73
CA GLU A 513 20.71 15.74 7.85
C GLU A 513 21.45 15.75 9.20
N ALA A 514 22.60 15.07 9.27
CA ALA A 514 23.41 15.01 10.48
C ALA A 514 24.02 16.36 10.88
N ARG A 515 24.19 17.29 9.92
CA ARG A 515 24.79 18.63 10.16
C ARG A 515 24.06 19.49 11.20
N ARG A 516 22.81 19.13 11.56
CA ARG A 516 22.04 19.81 12.62
C ARG A 516 22.65 19.66 14.01
N SER A 517 23.26 18.51 14.26
CA SER A 517 23.74 18.15 15.60
C SER A 517 25.25 18.21 15.69
N HIS A 518 25.97 17.84 14.62
CA HIS A 518 27.42 17.77 14.60
C HIS A 518 27.98 18.20 13.25
N PRO A 519 29.20 18.75 13.18
CA PRO A 519 29.85 19.06 11.91
C PRO A 519 30.04 17.79 11.08
N THR A 520 29.64 17.84 9.81
CA THR A 520 29.72 16.70 8.89
C THR A 520 30.83 16.85 7.87
N TYR A 521 31.49 15.74 7.58
CA TYR A 521 32.65 15.67 6.71
C TYR A 521 32.43 14.68 5.57
N LEU A 522 32.91 15.03 4.38
CA LEU A 522 33.09 14.14 3.23
C LEU A 522 34.52 13.59 3.29
N GLU A 523 34.68 12.28 3.14
CA GLU A 523 36.01 11.67 3.06
C GLU A 523 36.43 11.60 1.60
N ILE A 524 37.59 12.16 1.28
CA ILE A 524 38.19 12.08 -0.04
C ILE A 524 38.89 10.74 -0.14
N ASP A 525 38.34 9.84 -0.96
CA ASP A 525 38.95 8.54 -1.22
C ASP A 525 40.07 8.68 -2.27
N VAL A 526 41.31 8.56 -1.81
CA VAL A 526 42.53 8.51 -2.64
C VAL A 526 43.24 7.17 -2.52
N GLY A 527 42.53 6.11 -2.11
CA GLY A 527 43.09 4.79 -1.88
C GLY A 527 44.10 4.77 -0.73
N SER A 528 45.26 4.12 -0.95
CA SER A 528 46.30 3.89 0.07
C SER A 528 47.26 5.06 0.28
N LEU A 529 47.01 6.22 -0.35
CA LEU A 529 47.86 7.40 -0.17
C LEU A 529 47.77 7.91 1.27
N PRO A 530 48.90 8.07 1.99
CA PRO A 530 48.91 8.69 3.30
C PRO A 530 48.60 10.18 3.18
N LEU A 531 47.35 10.55 3.44
CA LEU A 531 46.90 11.93 3.61
C LEU A 531 46.83 12.28 5.10
N GLN A 532 47.11 13.54 5.42
CA GLN A 532 46.77 14.08 6.73
C GLN A 532 45.24 14.12 6.90
N ASP A 533 44.75 13.92 8.13
CA ASP A 533 43.31 13.83 8.41
C ASP A 533 42.53 15.10 8.01
N ASN A 534 43.16 16.27 8.08
CA ASN A 534 42.59 17.56 7.65
C ASN A 534 42.40 17.66 6.13
N GLU A 535 43.27 17.05 5.33
CA GLU A 535 43.17 17.02 3.87
C GLU A 535 42.26 15.89 3.39
N ARG A 536 42.13 14.82 4.18
CA ARG A 536 41.26 13.68 3.89
C ARG A 536 39.79 13.98 4.15
N ARG A 537 39.47 14.87 5.09
CA ARG A 537 38.10 15.17 5.54
C ARG A 537 37.68 16.59 5.19
N LEU A 538 36.73 16.71 4.28
CA LEU A 538 36.19 17.98 3.83
C LEU A 538 34.87 18.29 4.52
N LYS A 539 34.85 19.34 5.35
CA LYS A 539 33.61 19.76 6.02
C LYS A 539 32.59 20.27 4.99
N ILE A 540 31.33 19.89 5.13
CA ILE A 540 30.22 20.50 4.37
C ILE A 540 29.75 21.75 5.15
N PRO A 541 29.95 22.98 4.64
CA PRO A 541 29.52 24.20 5.32
C PRO A 541 27.99 24.38 5.26
N ASN A 542 27.42 25.15 6.18
CA ASN A 542 25.98 25.42 6.21
C ASN A 542 25.57 26.46 5.16
N GLU A 543 26.56 27.20 4.66
CA GLU A 543 26.45 28.24 3.65
C GLU A 543 26.24 27.68 2.23
N PHE A 544 26.42 26.37 2.05
CA PHE A 544 26.08 25.65 0.82
C PHE A 544 24.60 25.31 0.82
N LEU A 545 23.87 25.98 -0.07
CA LEU A 545 22.43 25.79 -0.28
C LEU A 545 22.20 24.99 -1.57
N PHE A 546 21.51 23.86 -1.45
CA PHE A 546 21.28 22.93 -2.56
C PHE A 546 19.92 23.15 -3.21
N VAL A 547 19.91 23.31 -4.53
CA VAL A 547 18.71 23.44 -5.35
C VAL A 547 18.81 22.45 -6.50
N GLY A 548 17.76 21.70 -6.78
CA GLY A 548 17.65 20.82 -7.92
C GLY A 548 16.55 21.29 -8.87
N THR A 549 16.73 21.11 -10.17
CA THR A 549 15.64 21.26 -11.15
C THR A 549 15.20 19.88 -11.62
N MET A 550 13.91 19.74 -11.88
CA MET A 550 13.30 18.48 -12.28
C MET A 550 12.32 18.70 -13.42
N ASN A 551 12.39 17.87 -14.46
CA ASN A 551 11.36 17.82 -15.50
C ASN A 551 10.31 16.76 -15.11
N GLU A 552 9.03 17.02 -15.41
CA GLU A 552 7.93 16.08 -15.11
C GLU A 552 7.62 15.12 -16.28
N ASP A 553 8.48 15.07 -17.30
CA ASP A 553 8.28 14.32 -18.54
C ASP A 553 8.55 12.80 -18.36
N GLU A 554 7.88 11.95 -19.17
CA GLU A 554 7.90 10.48 -19.07
C GLU A 554 9.30 9.84 -19.19
N THR A 555 10.26 10.57 -19.76
CA THR A 555 11.66 10.10 -19.94
C THR A 555 12.51 10.23 -18.69
N THR A 556 11.96 10.75 -17.59
CA THR A 556 12.70 11.07 -16.36
C THR A 556 12.29 10.20 -15.18
N GLN A 557 13.22 9.99 -14.23
CA GLN A 557 12.96 9.14 -13.07
C GLN A 557 12.04 9.84 -12.06
N THR A 558 11.14 9.10 -11.43
CA THR A 558 10.36 9.61 -10.30
C THR A 558 11.23 9.73 -9.05
N LEU A 559 10.94 10.72 -8.20
CA LEU A 559 11.59 10.87 -6.90
C LEU A 559 11.09 9.80 -5.93
N SER A 560 12.01 9.18 -5.19
CA SER A 560 11.67 8.26 -4.11
C SER A 560 11.19 9.00 -2.87
N ASP A 561 10.40 8.33 -2.02
CA ASP A 561 9.93 8.89 -0.73
C ASP A 561 11.09 9.35 0.16
N LYS A 562 12.23 8.66 0.09
CA LYS A 562 13.47 9.03 0.79
C LYS A 562 14.00 10.40 0.41
N VAL A 563 13.80 10.82 -0.84
CA VAL A 563 14.20 12.14 -1.32
C VAL A 563 13.11 13.16 -1.01
N LEU A 564 11.84 12.82 -1.26
CA LEU A 564 10.68 13.69 -1.00
C LEU A 564 10.59 14.12 0.47
N ASP A 565 10.85 13.21 1.42
CA ASP A 565 10.88 13.53 2.85
C ASP A 565 11.92 14.59 3.20
N ARG A 566 13.03 14.61 2.44
CA ARG A 566 14.20 15.47 2.64
C ARG A 566 14.20 16.71 1.77
N ALA A 567 13.23 16.85 0.87
CA ALA A 567 13.17 17.94 -0.09
C ALA A 567 11.93 18.81 0.09
N ASN A 568 12.00 20.06 -0.35
CA ASN A 568 10.82 20.86 -0.64
C ASN A 568 10.62 20.90 -2.16
N VAL A 569 9.53 20.33 -2.67
CA VAL A 569 9.28 20.24 -4.12
C VAL A 569 8.33 21.35 -4.56
N LEU A 570 8.88 22.43 -5.10
CA LEU A 570 8.11 23.53 -5.67
C LEU A 570 7.77 23.20 -7.13
N THR A 571 6.49 23.24 -7.45
CA THR A 571 5.96 22.88 -8.76
C THR A 571 5.61 24.11 -9.57
N PHE A 572 6.20 24.24 -10.76
CA PHE A 572 5.92 25.28 -11.74
C PHE A 572 4.89 24.73 -12.72
N GLY A 573 3.63 25.13 -12.53
CA GLY A 573 2.56 24.80 -13.45
C GLY A 573 2.79 25.38 -14.85
N LYS A 574 1.98 24.92 -15.82
CA LYS A 574 1.96 25.50 -17.16
C LYS A 574 1.65 27.01 -17.06
N PRO A 575 2.48 27.91 -17.63
CA PRO A 575 2.15 29.33 -17.67
C PRO A 575 0.83 29.52 -18.41
N GLN A 576 -0.09 30.30 -17.83
CA GLN A 576 -1.41 30.52 -18.44
C GLN A 576 -1.28 31.37 -19.70
N ASN A 577 -0.32 32.29 -19.72
CA ASN A 577 -0.04 33.20 -20.82
C ASN A 577 1.41 33.03 -21.33
N LEU A 578 1.56 32.66 -22.60
CA LEU A 578 2.88 32.61 -23.25
C LEU A 578 3.24 34.03 -23.74
N LYS A 579 4.23 34.65 -23.10
CA LYS A 579 4.75 35.96 -23.50
C LYS A 579 6.07 35.80 -24.24
N LEU A 580 6.20 36.46 -25.39
CA LEU A 580 7.47 36.50 -26.11
C LEU A 580 8.41 37.47 -25.38
N ARG A 581 9.66 37.06 -25.13
CA ARG A 581 10.67 37.82 -24.37
C ARG A 581 10.99 39.21 -24.98
N GLN A 582 10.47 39.54 -26.16
CA GLN A 582 10.78 40.75 -26.94
C GLN A 582 9.89 41.98 -26.66
N GLN A 583 9.07 41.99 -25.60
CA GLN A 583 8.27 43.18 -25.25
C GLN A 583 8.76 43.97 -24.03
N SER A 584 9.96 43.70 -23.50
CA SER A 584 10.61 44.58 -22.52
C SER A 584 11.64 45.49 -23.21
N ASN A 585 11.18 46.43 -24.03
CA ASN A 585 12.03 47.45 -24.67
C ASN A 585 12.43 48.59 -23.71
N ASN A 586 12.31 48.39 -22.39
CA ASN A 586 12.90 49.27 -21.40
C ASN A 586 14.05 48.50 -20.73
N HIS A 587 15.27 48.67 -21.25
CA HIS A 587 16.49 48.38 -20.50
C HIS A 587 16.59 49.38 -19.32
N ALA A 588 15.72 49.26 -18.33
CA ALA A 588 16.11 49.62 -16.99
C ALA A 588 17.13 48.55 -16.58
N THR A 589 18.41 48.83 -16.80
CA THR A 589 19.50 48.16 -16.10
C THR A 589 19.26 48.37 -14.61
N SER A 590 18.44 47.52 -13.98
CA SER A 590 18.45 47.34 -12.53
C SER A 590 19.85 46.82 -12.22
N ALA A 591 20.74 47.76 -11.92
CA ALA A 591 22.15 47.50 -11.68
C ALA A 591 22.23 46.41 -10.60
N ARG A 592 23.09 45.42 -10.83
CA ARG A 592 23.41 44.39 -9.84
C ARG A 592 23.68 45.11 -8.51
N PRO A 593 23.05 44.72 -7.38
CA PRO A 593 23.44 45.27 -6.10
C PRO A 593 24.94 45.01 -5.91
N SER A 594 25.72 46.07 -5.72
CA SER A 594 27.17 45.96 -5.52
C SER A 594 27.44 45.43 -4.11
N GLY A 595 27.48 44.11 -3.96
CA GLY A 595 27.89 43.45 -2.72
C GLY A 595 27.36 42.03 -2.57
N TYR A 596 27.50 41.47 -1.38
CA TYR A 596 26.94 40.17 -1.02
C TYR A 596 26.16 40.22 0.30
N LEU A 597 25.12 39.41 0.39
CA LEU A 597 24.42 39.08 1.63
C LEU A 597 25.23 38.02 2.37
N ALA A 598 25.60 38.31 3.61
CA ALA A 598 26.27 37.35 4.47
C ALA A 598 25.30 36.26 4.94
N TYR A 599 25.84 35.05 5.17
CA TYR A 599 25.06 33.94 5.71
C TYR A 599 24.58 34.23 7.14
N SER A 600 25.38 34.95 7.95
CA SER A 600 24.97 35.42 9.28
C SER A 600 23.65 36.19 9.25
N ASP A 601 23.51 37.06 8.25
CA ASP A 601 22.37 37.96 8.11
C ASP A 601 21.16 37.20 7.54
N PHE A 602 21.40 36.31 6.58
CA PHE A 602 20.37 35.37 6.09
C PHE A 602 19.83 34.48 7.21
N ARG A 603 20.72 33.99 8.10
CA ARG A 603 20.37 33.17 9.25
C ARG A 603 19.59 33.96 10.30
N ALA A 604 19.79 35.27 10.41
CA ALA A 604 19.01 36.13 11.31
C ALA A 604 17.52 36.21 10.93
N TRP A 605 17.16 35.88 9.68
CA TRP A 605 15.76 35.76 9.23
C TRP A 605 15.13 34.40 9.56
N VAL A 606 15.91 33.46 10.11
CA VAL A 606 15.43 32.13 10.51
C VAL A 606 14.95 32.16 11.96
N LYS A 607 13.67 31.85 12.16
CA LYS A 607 13.02 31.74 13.47
C LYS A 607 13.03 30.28 13.93
N THR A 608 13.24 30.08 15.23
CA THR A 608 13.06 28.77 15.87
C THR A 608 11.59 28.56 16.26
N PRO A 609 10.97 27.41 15.94
CA PRO A 609 9.59 27.13 16.27
C PRO A 609 9.44 26.89 17.78
N ASP A 610 8.55 27.65 18.42
CA ASP A 610 8.17 27.44 19.81
C ASP A 610 7.05 26.37 19.89
N PRO A 611 7.27 25.23 20.57
CA PRO A 611 6.27 24.17 20.73
C PRO A 611 4.95 24.64 21.35
N HIS A 612 4.96 25.70 22.15
CA HIS A 612 3.78 26.24 22.84
C HIS A 612 3.08 27.37 22.07
N SER A 613 3.56 27.71 20.87
CA SER A 613 2.92 28.74 20.07
C SER A 613 1.62 28.23 19.43
N GLN A 614 0.60 29.10 19.37
CA GLN A 614 -0.69 28.80 18.72
C GLN A 614 -0.54 28.37 17.25
N ILE A 615 0.50 28.88 16.57
CA ILE A 615 0.85 28.51 15.20
C ILE A 615 1.24 27.03 15.14
N VAL A 616 2.14 26.58 16.02
CA VAL A 616 2.63 25.21 16.04
C VAL A 616 1.53 24.23 16.46
N GLU A 617 0.70 24.58 17.46
CA GLU A 617 -0.45 23.75 17.86
C GLU A 617 -1.45 23.56 16.71
N LYS A 618 -1.75 24.63 15.97
CA LYS A 618 -2.66 24.57 14.82
C LYS A 618 -2.06 23.79 13.66
N VAL A 619 -0.76 23.93 13.38
CA VAL A 619 -0.06 23.09 12.39
C VAL A 619 -0.12 21.62 12.80
N LYS A 620 0.11 21.32 14.09
CA LYS A 620 0.04 19.96 14.63
C LYS A 620 -1.35 19.35 14.46
N SER A 621 -2.43 20.08 14.76
CA SER A 621 -3.78 19.53 14.61
C SER A 621 -4.14 19.19 13.16
N TYR A 622 -3.71 20.00 12.18
CA TYR A 622 -3.87 19.67 10.76
C TYR A 622 -3.04 18.44 10.36
N LEU A 623 -1.80 18.36 10.82
CA LEU A 623 -0.89 17.26 10.46
C LEU A 623 -1.27 15.94 11.12
N ASP A 624 -1.68 15.92 12.38
CA ASP A 624 -2.12 14.70 13.05
C ASP A 624 -3.35 14.10 12.35
N ARG A 625 -4.32 14.94 11.97
CA ARG A 625 -5.48 14.52 11.16
C ARG A 625 -5.08 14.02 9.78
N ALA A 626 -4.19 14.73 9.09
CA ALA A 626 -3.70 14.30 7.78
C ALA A 626 -2.94 12.97 7.87
N ASN A 627 -2.14 12.76 8.91
CA ASN A 627 -1.38 11.53 9.13
C ASN A 627 -2.31 10.34 9.37
N GLN A 628 -3.37 10.50 10.17
CA GLN A 628 -4.38 9.44 10.39
C GLN A 628 -5.07 9.01 9.09
N VAL A 629 -5.35 9.95 8.18
CA VAL A 629 -5.94 9.66 6.88
C VAL A 629 -4.92 8.97 5.97
N MET A 630 -3.67 9.47 5.94
CA MET A 630 -2.60 8.90 5.13
C MET A 630 -2.15 7.50 5.60
N GLU A 631 -2.23 7.21 6.89
CA GLU A 631 -1.95 5.88 7.45
C GLU A 631 -2.88 4.81 6.89
N LYS A 632 -4.18 5.12 6.73
CA LYS A 632 -5.16 4.22 6.13
C LYS A 632 -4.88 3.94 4.65
N MET A 633 -4.28 4.91 3.94
CA MET A 633 -3.85 4.76 2.55
C MET A 633 -2.48 4.09 2.41
N GLY A 634 -1.84 3.67 3.50
CA GLY A 634 -0.52 3.03 3.48
C GLY A 634 0.67 3.99 3.34
N HIS A 635 0.46 5.30 3.48
CA HIS A 635 1.50 6.34 3.34
C HIS A 635 1.66 7.22 4.60
N PRO A 636 1.83 6.67 5.82
CA PRO A 636 2.03 7.49 7.01
C PRO A 636 3.34 8.29 6.94
N PHE A 637 3.41 9.40 7.66
CA PHE A 637 4.64 10.18 7.82
C PHE A 637 5.06 10.32 9.28
N ALA A 638 6.38 10.37 9.49
CA ALA A 638 6.99 10.41 10.81
C ALA A 638 7.31 11.84 11.29
N HIS A 639 7.83 11.95 12.51
CA HIS A 639 8.18 13.21 13.17
C HIS A 639 9.06 14.16 12.34
N ARG A 640 9.91 13.62 11.45
CA ARG A 640 10.74 14.44 10.57
C ARG A 640 9.90 15.33 9.65
N VAL A 641 8.89 14.77 9.00
CA VAL A 641 8.02 15.51 8.08
C VAL A 641 7.25 16.57 8.87
N TYR A 642 6.74 16.21 10.06
CA TYR A 642 6.12 17.16 10.98
C TYR A 642 7.04 18.35 11.30
N GLN A 643 8.26 18.08 11.79
CA GLN A 643 9.23 19.13 12.12
C GLN A 643 9.57 19.99 10.90
N ALA A 644 9.69 19.40 9.70
CA ALA A 644 10.00 20.12 8.48
C ALA A 644 8.90 21.11 8.10
N ILE A 645 7.64 20.65 8.16
CA ILE A 645 6.47 21.47 7.87
C ILE A 645 6.34 22.58 8.91
N THR A 646 6.48 22.27 10.19
CA THR A 646 6.44 23.27 11.27
C THR A 646 7.52 24.33 11.10
N GLN A 647 8.77 23.93 10.82
CA GLN A 647 9.86 24.87 10.59
C GLN A 647 9.56 25.77 9.38
N TYR A 648 9.06 25.20 8.28
CA TYR A 648 8.70 25.98 7.09
C TYR A 648 7.61 27.00 7.38
N VAL A 649 6.52 26.60 8.04
CA VAL A 649 5.38 27.49 8.31
C VAL A 649 5.79 28.66 9.21
N VAL A 650 6.60 28.41 10.24
CA VAL A 650 7.10 29.46 11.15
C VAL A 650 8.07 30.42 10.44
N ASN A 651 8.81 29.92 9.46
CA ASN A 651 9.79 30.71 8.70
C ASN A 651 9.23 31.37 7.45
N TYR A 652 7.96 31.16 7.12
CA TYR A 652 7.36 31.76 5.93
C TYR A 652 7.18 33.28 6.11
N PRO A 653 7.60 34.12 5.13
CA PRO A 653 7.49 35.57 5.21
C PRO A 653 6.05 36.04 5.51
N GLY A 654 5.89 36.94 6.48
CA GLY A 654 4.58 37.51 6.85
C GLY A 654 3.70 36.63 7.77
N VAL A 655 4.22 35.50 8.28
CA VAL A 655 3.52 34.70 9.29
C VAL A 655 3.73 35.31 10.68
N GLU A 656 2.72 36.04 11.16
CA GLU A 656 2.66 36.57 12.53
C GLU A 656 1.60 35.85 13.38
N ASN A 657 0.44 35.52 12.79
CA ASN A 657 -0.72 34.94 13.47
C ASN A 657 -1.37 33.83 12.64
N THR A 658 -2.14 32.95 13.28
CA THR A 658 -2.86 31.81 12.65
C THR A 658 -3.96 32.19 11.66
N ASN A 659 -4.30 33.47 11.56
CA ASN A 659 -5.32 34.01 10.66
C ASN A 659 -4.73 34.77 9.47
N SER A 660 -3.41 34.95 9.40
CA SER A 660 -2.78 35.65 8.27
C SER A 660 -2.92 34.84 6.98
N ALA A 661 -2.99 35.54 5.84
CA ALA A 661 -2.99 34.88 4.53
C ALA A 661 -1.69 34.07 4.32
N ALA A 662 -0.56 34.61 4.79
CA ALA A 662 0.74 33.95 4.78
C ALA A 662 0.73 32.59 5.49
N PHE A 663 0.05 32.45 6.64
CA PHE A 663 -0.05 31.18 7.35
C PHE A 663 -0.81 30.12 6.53
N LYS A 664 -1.91 30.53 5.87
CA LYS A 664 -2.69 29.64 5.00
C LYS A 664 -1.87 29.19 3.80
N PHE A 665 -1.16 30.12 3.15
CA PHE A 665 -0.27 29.80 2.03
C PHE A 665 0.86 28.87 2.45
N ALA A 666 1.50 29.12 3.60
CA ALA A 666 2.60 28.30 4.08
C ALA A 666 2.19 26.86 4.37
N ILE A 667 1.04 26.65 5.03
CA ILE A 667 0.49 25.29 5.25
C ILE A 667 0.12 24.66 3.92
N ALA A 668 -0.59 25.38 3.05
CA ALA A 668 -1.04 24.84 1.77
C ALA A 668 0.15 24.42 0.89
N ASP A 669 1.22 25.22 0.89
CA ASP A 669 2.48 24.90 0.22
C ASP A 669 3.08 23.60 0.76
N GLN A 670 3.16 23.42 2.08
CA GLN A 670 3.72 22.20 2.66
C GLN A 670 2.89 20.94 2.37
N PHE A 671 1.56 21.07 2.33
CA PHE A 671 0.70 19.98 1.85
C PHE A 671 1.05 19.61 0.40
N GLY A 672 1.19 20.59 -0.49
CA GLY A 672 1.54 20.37 -1.89
C GLY A 672 2.98 19.93 -2.15
N GLN A 673 3.93 20.36 -1.32
CA GLN A 673 5.37 20.09 -1.49
C GLN A 673 5.80 18.73 -0.90
N LYS A 674 5.13 18.26 0.18
CA LYS A 674 5.58 17.06 0.92
C LYS A 674 4.53 15.95 1.07
N LEU A 675 3.25 16.30 1.29
CA LEU A 675 2.22 15.30 1.61
C LEU A 675 1.57 14.73 0.35
N LEU A 676 1.01 15.59 -0.49
CA LEU A 676 0.28 15.19 -1.69
C LEU A 676 1.13 14.47 -2.76
N PRO A 677 2.43 14.78 -2.94
CA PRO A 677 3.28 13.99 -3.84
C PRO A 677 3.36 12.51 -3.49
N LYS A 678 3.23 12.13 -2.21
CA LYS A 678 3.29 10.73 -1.74
C LYS A 678 2.08 9.90 -2.16
N LEU A 679 0.96 10.55 -2.45
CA LEU A 679 -0.27 9.88 -2.89
C LEU A 679 -0.27 9.56 -4.38
N ARG A 680 0.81 9.89 -5.10
CA ARG A 680 0.93 9.61 -6.54
C ARG A 680 0.85 8.11 -6.79
N GLY A 681 -0.09 7.70 -7.63
CA GLY A 681 -0.30 6.30 -8.01
C GLY A 681 -1.29 5.54 -7.13
N VAL A 682 -1.83 6.15 -6.06
CA VAL A 682 -2.91 5.57 -5.26
C VAL A 682 -4.17 5.45 -6.11
N MET A 683 -4.85 4.30 -6.03
CA MET A 683 -6.11 4.05 -6.74
C MET A 683 -7.25 4.85 -6.10
N ILE A 684 -7.92 5.69 -6.88
CA ILE A 684 -8.96 6.61 -6.37
C ILE A 684 -10.19 5.83 -5.89
N ASP A 685 -10.53 4.73 -6.56
CA ASP A 685 -11.71 3.92 -6.25
C ASP A 685 -11.55 3.15 -4.94
N GLU A 686 -10.33 2.74 -4.58
CA GLU A 686 -10.04 2.00 -3.36
C GLU A 686 -10.05 2.87 -2.10
N PHE A 687 -9.64 4.14 -2.23
CA PHE A 687 -9.47 5.08 -1.12
C PHE A 687 -10.35 6.34 -1.24
N ALA A 688 -11.55 6.18 -1.81
CA ALA A 688 -12.44 7.31 -2.09
C ALA A 688 -12.85 8.07 -0.81
N ASP A 689 -13.09 7.35 0.28
CA ASP A 689 -13.49 7.91 1.58
C ASP A 689 -12.34 8.66 2.26
N GLU A 690 -11.13 8.10 2.22
CA GLU A 690 -9.91 8.74 2.75
C GLU A 690 -9.55 10.00 1.97
N LEU A 691 -9.62 9.95 0.63
CA LEU A 691 -9.40 11.13 -0.21
C LEU A 691 -10.45 12.22 0.03
N GLU A 692 -11.67 11.85 0.40
CA GLU A 692 -12.72 12.79 0.79
C GLU A 692 -12.44 13.42 2.15
N GLN A 693 -11.98 12.64 3.14
CA GLN A 693 -11.52 13.18 4.44
C GLN A 693 -10.35 14.16 4.25
N LEU A 694 -9.41 13.84 3.35
CA LEU A 694 -8.29 14.72 3.02
C LEU A 694 -8.77 16.00 2.33
N ARG A 695 -9.79 15.91 1.45
CA ARG A 695 -10.42 17.08 0.81
C ARG A 695 -10.98 18.05 1.85
N ILE A 696 -11.66 17.53 2.88
CA ILE A 696 -12.24 18.35 3.96
C ILE A 696 -11.14 19.12 4.69
N ILE A 697 -10.03 18.45 5.03
CA ILE A 697 -8.87 19.09 5.67
C ILE A 697 -8.30 20.21 4.77
N ILE A 698 -8.17 19.96 3.47
CA ILE A 698 -7.66 20.93 2.50
C ILE A 698 -8.60 22.13 2.35
N GLU A 699 -9.92 21.91 2.34
CA GLU A 699 -10.91 22.99 2.25
C GLU A 699 -10.97 23.85 3.52
N GLU A 700 -10.69 23.29 4.68
CA GLU A 700 -10.55 24.05 5.94
C GLU A 700 -9.39 25.05 5.93
N ILE A 701 -8.31 24.78 5.16
CA ILE A 701 -7.18 25.71 4.99
C ILE A 701 -7.61 26.95 4.21
N LYS A 702 -8.66 26.83 3.37
CA LYS A 702 -9.25 27.90 2.54
C LYS A 702 -8.28 28.47 1.49
N ASP A 703 -7.45 27.63 0.90
CA ASP A 703 -6.54 27.98 -0.19
C ASP A 703 -7.06 27.49 -1.55
N GLN A 704 -7.49 28.41 -2.43
CA GLN A 704 -8.07 28.05 -3.73
C GLN A 704 -7.09 27.33 -4.67
N PRO A 705 -5.81 27.77 -4.81
CA PRO A 705 -4.81 27.05 -5.61
C PRO A 705 -4.64 25.58 -5.22
N LEU A 706 -4.55 25.29 -3.92
CA LEU A 706 -4.43 23.92 -3.41
C LEU A 706 -5.70 23.10 -3.65
N ILE A 707 -6.88 23.66 -3.37
CA ILE A 707 -8.17 22.97 -3.57
C ILE A 707 -8.35 22.61 -5.05
N ALA A 708 -8.06 23.54 -5.96
CA ALA A 708 -8.16 23.32 -7.40
C ALA A 708 -7.18 22.24 -7.88
N ALA A 709 -5.92 22.30 -7.42
CA ALA A 709 -4.91 21.30 -7.72
C ALA A 709 -5.31 19.91 -7.21
N PHE A 710 -5.82 19.80 -5.98
CA PHE A 710 -6.27 18.54 -5.41
C PHE A 710 -7.44 17.92 -6.17
N LYS A 711 -8.44 18.74 -6.55
CA LYS A 711 -9.57 18.28 -7.38
C LYS A 711 -9.11 17.77 -8.74
N LYS A 712 -8.16 18.46 -9.37
CA LYS A 712 -7.57 18.03 -10.63
C LYS A 712 -6.79 16.71 -10.48
N ALA A 713 -6.05 16.55 -9.38
CA ALA A 713 -5.30 15.33 -9.10
C ALA A 713 -6.20 14.11 -8.87
N ARG A 714 -7.36 14.32 -8.23
CA ARG A 714 -8.41 13.30 -8.04
C ARG A 714 -9.17 12.97 -9.34
N ALA A 715 -9.24 13.89 -10.29
CA ALA A 715 -9.79 13.64 -11.62
C ALA A 715 -8.76 13.01 -12.60
N GLY A 716 -7.68 12.43 -12.06
CA GLY A 716 -6.56 11.88 -12.80
C GLY A 716 -6.97 10.84 -13.85
N ARG A 717 -6.12 10.64 -14.86
CA ARG A 717 -6.35 9.63 -15.90
C ARG A 717 -6.13 8.23 -15.32
N TYR A 718 -6.91 7.25 -15.78
CA TYR A 718 -6.79 5.83 -15.42
C TYR A 718 -7.10 5.47 -13.95
N GLY A 719 -7.91 6.28 -13.25
CA GLY A 719 -8.35 5.95 -11.89
C GLY A 719 -7.26 6.05 -10.82
N GLN A 720 -6.11 6.65 -11.14
CA GLN A 720 -5.01 6.89 -10.20
C GLN A 720 -4.90 8.36 -9.81
N PHE A 721 -4.55 8.62 -8.57
CA PHE A 721 -4.26 9.96 -8.08
C PHE A 721 -2.95 10.47 -8.69
N GLN A 722 -3.03 11.60 -9.40
CA GLN A 722 -1.89 12.20 -10.09
C GLN A 722 -1.64 13.63 -9.60
N TRP A 723 -0.70 13.79 -8.68
CA TRP A 723 -0.26 15.12 -8.24
C TRP A 723 0.60 15.81 -9.29
N GLN A 724 0.15 16.96 -9.78
CA GLN A 724 0.86 17.81 -10.77
C GLN A 724 1.30 19.15 -10.16
N GLY A 725 1.29 19.26 -8.82
CA GLY A 725 1.64 20.49 -8.14
C GLY A 725 0.54 21.52 -7.98
N LEU A 726 0.89 22.63 -7.34
CA LEU A 726 0.00 23.78 -7.13
C LEU A 726 -0.25 24.52 -8.44
N ILE A 727 -1.50 24.93 -8.65
CA ILE A 727 -1.92 25.76 -9.79
C ILE A 727 -2.00 27.20 -9.28
N TYR A 728 -0.93 27.95 -9.46
CA TYR A 728 -0.94 29.38 -9.20
C TYR A 728 -1.81 30.09 -10.24
N GLN A 729 -2.78 30.87 -9.78
CA GLN A 729 -3.50 31.79 -10.66
C GLN A 729 -2.59 32.98 -10.91
N ASP A 730 -2.39 33.36 -12.18
CA ASP A 730 -1.70 34.61 -12.49
C ASP A 730 -2.50 35.73 -11.84
N GLU A 731 -1.88 36.50 -10.95
CA GLU A 731 -2.48 37.73 -10.46
C GLU A 731 -2.74 38.60 -11.69
N VAL A 732 -4.02 38.89 -11.93
CA VAL A 732 -4.42 39.84 -12.95
C VAL A 732 -3.84 41.17 -12.52
N VAL A 733 -2.73 41.55 -13.13
CA VAL A 733 -2.21 42.92 -13.06
C VAL A 733 -3.34 43.81 -13.58
N GLN A 734 -4.00 44.51 -12.67
CA GLN A 734 -4.93 45.59 -13.01
C GLN A 734 -4.17 46.77 -13.58
#